data_AF-Q0C405-F1
#
_entry.id   AF-Q0C405-F1
#
_cell.length_a   1.000
_cell.length_b   1.000
_cell.length_c   1.000
_cell.angle_alpha   90.00
_cell.angle_beta   90.00
_cell.angle_gamma   90.00
#
_symmetry.space_group_name_H-M   'P 1'
#
loop_
_entity.id
_entity.type
_entity.pdbx_description
1 polymer ?
#
loop_
_entity_poly.entity_id
_entity_poly.type
_entity_poly.pdbx_seq_one_letter_code
_entity_poly.pdbx_strand_id
1 'polypeptide(L)'
;MPRAQEPLRCGCPSGILAGNPEDGRAQRLLRWAAFIMGQGGLQSAKGEIRLTARSPFRGTTIGLICSQDETMTLLERVIRAHRCRSTHHFIAFDALSLLEGDEAEGWKSLMLVHHEHLLKGAKAPDDTFKDFKNHVLHVGEGEWGGARAKAAEWYAIAVDLLRRKRWSDAAWALGVLSHYYADPIQPFHTGQTEAEGVIHRAVEWSIARSRPEIDARIAEQGYPDVEIPEGMGFVSDMVREGALRSHAYYDVFIGHYDLEAGVADPPSGLDETMRTAIVELVSYATAGFAAIMMRAIEEAAVSPPKVNLTLQGYIETLDIPLRWITAKLEDMGDRRQVEKMYKEYQKTGKVIRTLPEDDKLIREMHAKEVRRISLKELNAEPAGPIGTLRDSWPGIPEETLELSEDDLIEEEDGLEEEVEAVEAEESEAIEADAEEAYEDEEDEYAAEDDDAEDEEDDAYLDEAEDVIQAEDAFEEEDETEEEYEGAADEDDESDDEDDAPPAIVAPATPPRRSAGLTFESPVVDAPSIGPKTAAHLARAGIETVGDLIICDPDETAELLGVRHITVDAVETWQMQATLMIEVPGLRVHDAQLLVGAGISSREDLASASAATVFELAMEFLQTSAGSRVLRPGETLEEDEVEEWIELAQETA
;
A
#
# COMPACT_ATOMS: atom_id res chain seq x y z
N MET A 1 -60.34 47.19 -21.98
CA MET A 1 -59.53 46.72 -23.13
C MET A 1 -58.23 47.53 -23.17
N PRO A 2 -57.06 46.96 -23.55
CA PRO A 2 -56.65 45.54 -23.61
C PRO A 2 -55.57 45.23 -22.52
N ARG A 3 -55.65 44.09 -21.82
CA ARG A 3 -55.01 42.76 -22.07
C ARG A 3 -53.55 42.65 -21.62
N ALA A 4 -53.39 42.14 -20.39
CA ALA A 4 -52.23 41.39 -19.94
C ALA A 4 -52.35 39.93 -20.39
N GLN A 5 -51.24 39.29 -20.76
CA GLN A 5 -51.15 37.85 -21.00
C GLN A 5 -50.61 37.15 -19.75
N GLU A 6 -51.34 36.12 -19.32
CA GLU A 6 -51.05 35.24 -18.18
C GLU A 6 -50.08 34.11 -18.57
N PRO A 7 -49.31 33.54 -17.61
CA PRO A 7 -48.65 32.25 -17.77
C PRO A 7 -49.59 31.09 -17.38
N LEU A 8 -49.62 30.05 -18.22
CA LEU A 8 -50.38 28.81 -18.03
C LEU A 8 -49.60 27.76 -17.23
N ARG A 9 -50.29 27.11 -16.28
CA ARG A 9 -49.91 25.90 -15.54
C ARG A 9 -50.20 24.62 -16.33
N CYS A 10 -49.39 23.57 -16.10
CA CYS A 10 -49.72 22.14 -16.06
C CYS A 10 -48.43 21.40 -15.67
N GLY A 11 -48.34 20.33 -14.87
CA GLY A 11 -49.30 19.42 -14.27
C GLY A 11 -48.54 18.11 -14.02
N CYS A 12 -48.28 17.74 -12.75
CA CYS A 12 -47.68 16.45 -12.40
C CYS A 12 -48.72 15.32 -12.56
N PRO A 13 -48.35 14.14 -13.09
CA PRO A 13 -49.18 12.95 -12.95
C PRO A 13 -48.69 12.07 -11.80
N SER A 14 -49.54 11.96 -10.78
CA SER A 14 -49.54 10.83 -9.84
C SER A 14 -50.31 9.67 -10.50
N GLY A 15 -49.67 8.52 -10.64
CA GLY A 15 -50.27 7.30 -11.19
C GLY A 15 -49.91 6.09 -10.33
N ILE A 16 -50.88 5.68 -9.51
CA ILE A 16 -50.87 4.45 -8.71
C ILE A 16 -51.10 3.25 -9.65
N LEU A 17 -50.25 2.23 -9.57
CA LEU A 17 -50.64 0.85 -9.89
C LEU A 17 -50.33 -0.05 -8.69
N ALA A 18 -51.40 -0.41 -7.98
CA ALA A 18 -51.42 -1.53 -7.07
C ALA A 18 -51.50 -2.83 -7.88
N GLY A 19 -50.61 -3.78 -7.58
CA GLY A 19 -50.58 -5.13 -8.16
C GLY A 19 -50.32 -6.19 -7.09
N ASN A 20 -51.41 -6.85 -6.68
CA ASN A 20 -51.63 -8.17 -6.05
C ASN A 20 -50.60 -8.83 -5.09
N PRO A 21 -50.98 -9.17 -3.84
CA PRO A 21 -50.13 -9.81 -2.84
C PRO A 21 -50.29 -11.35 -2.83
N GLU A 22 -49.67 -12.07 -3.76
CA GLU A 22 -49.48 -13.52 -3.65
C GLU A 22 -48.17 -13.94 -4.32
N ASP A 23 -47.02 -13.50 -3.78
CA ASP A 23 -45.73 -14.05 -4.21
C ASP A 23 -44.88 -14.48 -3.00
N GLY A 24 -44.68 -15.80 -2.91
CA GLY A 24 -44.12 -16.52 -1.76
C GLY A 24 -42.61 -16.38 -1.55
N ARG A 25 -42.00 -15.27 -1.99
CA ARG A 25 -40.59 -14.91 -1.77
C ARG A 25 -40.40 -13.96 -0.59
N ALA A 26 -41.35 -13.04 -0.33
CA ALA A 26 -41.24 -12.08 0.76
C ALA A 26 -41.39 -12.70 2.17
N GLN A 27 -42.09 -13.83 2.29
CA GLN A 27 -42.28 -14.51 3.59
C GLN A 27 -41.09 -15.40 4.02
N ARG A 28 -40.15 -15.71 3.12
CA ARG A 28 -38.93 -16.47 3.46
C ARG A 28 -37.82 -15.56 3.99
N LEU A 29 -37.67 -14.37 3.40
CA LEU A 29 -36.74 -13.33 3.88
C LEU A 29 -37.15 -12.78 5.25
N LEU A 30 -38.46 -12.64 5.52
CA LEU A 30 -38.96 -12.18 6.82
C LEU A 30 -38.86 -13.23 7.94
N ARG A 31 -38.75 -14.53 7.62
CA ARG A 31 -38.52 -15.59 8.63
C ARG A 31 -37.04 -15.76 9.00
N TRP A 32 -36.15 -15.43 8.08
CA TRP A 32 -34.70 -15.41 8.35
C TRP A 32 -34.31 -14.18 9.18
N ALA A 33 -34.87 -12.99 8.85
CA ALA A 33 -34.64 -11.76 9.61
C ALA A 33 -35.22 -11.79 11.05
N ALA A 34 -36.28 -12.57 11.30
CA ALA A 34 -36.87 -12.75 12.63
C ALA A 34 -36.13 -13.77 13.52
N PHE A 35 -35.16 -14.52 12.98
CA PHE A 35 -34.32 -15.46 13.75
C PHE A 35 -33.03 -14.79 14.24
N ILE A 36 -32.55 -13.74 13.56
CA ILE A 36 -31.29 -13.04 13.87
C ILE A 36 -31.49 -11.88 14.86
N MET A 37 -32.65 -11.24 14.91
CA MET A 37 -32.90 -10.13 15.84
C MET A 37 -33.77 -10.55 17.03
N GLY A 38 -33.12 -10.79 18.16
CA GLY A 38 -33.73 -10.97 19.48
C GLY A 38 -34.61 -9.79 19.87
N GLN A 39 -35.73 -10.10 20.52
CA GLN A 39 -36.84 -9.21 20.79
C GLN A 39 -36.48 -7.99 21.67
N GLY A 40 -36.82 -6.80 21.21
CA GLY A 40 -36.93 -5.58 22.02
C GLY A 40 -37.91 -4.61 21.36
N GLY A 41 -39.10 -4.44 21.94
CA GLY A 41 -40.25 -3.79 21.31
C GLY A 41 -40.16 -2.26 21.22
N LEU A 42 -40.61 -1.70 20.09
CA LEU A 42 -40.95 -0.28 19.95
C LEU A 42 -42.46 -0.06 20.04
N GLN A 43 -42.88 0.74 21.02
CA GLN A 43 -44.19 1.37 21.07
C GLN A 43 -44.19 2.65 20.23
N SER A 44 -45.28 2.82 19.48
CA SER A 44 -45.58 3.98 18.63
C SER A 44 -45.78 5.26 19.44
N ALA A 45 -45.16 6.36 19.02
CA ALA A 45 -45.59 7.70 19.37
C ALA A 45 -45.59 8.59 18.11
N LYS A 46 -46.78 9.08 17.76
CA LYS A 46 -47.02 10.08 16.72
C LYS A 46 -46.69 11.47 17.26
N GLY A 47 -45.92 12.26 16.53
CA GLY A 47 -45.72 13.69 16.79
C GLY A 47 -45.22 14.42 15.55
N GLU A 48 -46.07 15.26 14.98
CA GLU A 48 -45.74 16.16 13.87
C GLU A 48 -44.75 17.24 14.35
N ILE A 49 -43.58 17.36 13.70
CA ILE A 49 -42.67 18.49 13.89
C ILE A 49 -42.82 19.45 12.70
N ARG A 50 -43.19 20.69 13.03
CA ARG A 50 -43.41 21.80 12.09
C ARG A 50 -42.14 22.65 12.06
N LEU A 51 -41.35 22.55 10.98
CA LEU A 51 -40.15 23.36 10.78
C LEU A 51 -40.53 24.79 10.33
N THR A 52 -40.20 25.80 11.13
CA THR A 52 -40.24 27.22 10.73
C THR A 52 -38.83 27.71 10.44
N ALA A 53 -38.54 27.94 9.16
CA ALA A 53 -37.29 28.56 8.72
C ALA A 53 -37.24 30.05 9.09
N ARG A 54 -36.13 30.49 9.71
CA ARG A 54 -35.70 31.89 9.76
C ARG A 54 -34.21 31.96 9.45
N SER A 55 -33.89 32.46 8.27
CA SER A 55 -32.56 32.93 7.87
C SER A 55 -32.29 34.33 8.46
N PRO A 56 -31.03 34.63 8.79
CA PRO A 56 -30.39 35.80 8.16
C PRO A 56 -28.91 35.57 7.80
N PHE A 57 -28.33 36.53 7.04
CA PHE A 57 -26.97 36.66 6.48
C PHE A 57 -26.77 36.00 5.11
N ARG A 58 -26.80 36.71 3.96
CA ARG A 58 -25.96 37.81 3.41
C ARG A 58 -24.49 37.43 3.16
N GLY A 59 -24.23 37.05 1.91
CA GLY A 59 -23.01 37.41 1.19
C GLY A 59 -21.90 36.36 1.18
N THR A 60 -22.14 35.23 0.52
CA THR A 60 -21.06 34.31 0.11
C THR A 60 -21.09 34.23 -1.41
N THR A 61 -20.01 34.64 -2.04
CA THR A 61 -19.72 34.30 -3.44
C THR A 61 -19.75 32.78 -3.51
N ILE A 62 -20.64 32.24 -4.34
CA ILE A 62 -20.69 30.80 -4.62
C ILE A 62 -19.39 30.49 -5.37
N GLY A 63 -18.36 30.05 -4.64
CA GLY A 63 -17.29 29.27 -5.25
C GLY A 63 -17.94 28.02 -5.82
N LEU A 64 -17.73 27.78 -7.12
CA LEU A 64 -18.02 26.47 -7.69
C LEU A 64 -17.20 25.47 -6.88
N ILE A 65 -17.87 24.53 -6.22
CA ILE A 65 -17.22 23.31 -5.72
C ILE A 65 -16.81 22.55 -6.97
N CYS A 66 -15.57 22.73 -7.42
CA CYS A 66 -14.95 21.79 -8.35
C CYS A 66 -14.64 20.54 -7.54
N SER A 67 -15.16 19.40 -8.00
CA SER A 67 -14.69 18.10 -7.51
C SER A 67 -13.18 18.02 -7.76
N GLN A 68 -12.40 17.49 -6.82
CA GLN A 68 -10.95 17.26 -7.04
C GLN A 68 -10.67 16.39 -8.29
N ASP A 69 -11.66 15.60 -8.72
CA ASP A 69 -11.59 14.80 -9.94
C ASP A 69 -11.65 15.65 -11.23
N GLU A 70 -12.04 16.93 -11.15
CA GLU A 70 -12.01 17.89 -12.27
C GLU A 70 -10.70 18.69 -12.38
N THR A 71 -9.87 18.72 -11.32
CA THR A 71 -8.60 19.49 -11.29
C THR A 71 -7.38 18.65 -11.61
N MET A 72 -7.43 17.33 -11.41
CA MET A 72 -6.31 16.45 -11.75
C MET A 72 -6.27 16.11 -13.25
N THR A 73 -5.07 16.13 -13.83
CA THR A 73 -4.87 15.61 -15.18
C THR A 73 -5.10 14.10 -15.22
N LEU A 74 -5.40 13.54 -16.40
CA LEU A 74 -5.56 12.08 -16.53
C LEU A 74 -4.29 11.34 -16.08
N LEU A 75 -3.12 11.91 -16.34
CA LEU A 75 -1.84 11.34 -15.92
C LEU A 75 -1.67 11.32 -14.40
N GLU A 76 -2.06 12.39 -13.71
CA GLU A 76 -2.07 12.42 -12.25
C GLU A 76 -3.01 11.36 -11.69
N ARG A 77 -4.21 11.22 -12.24
CA ARG A 77 -5.18 10.21 -11.80
C ARG A 77 -4.61 8.80 -11.96
N VAL A 78 -3.91 8.53 -13.06
CA VAL A 78 -3.26 7.23 -13.30
C VAL A 78 -2.08 7.03 -12.33
N ILE A 79 -1.15 7.98 -12.18
CA ILE A 79 -0.04 7.84 -11.24
C ILE A 79 -0.57 7.64 -9.81
N ARG A 80 -1.52 8.47 -9.39
CA ARG A 80 -2.12 8.39 -8.08
C ARG A 80 -2.77 7.03 -7.83
N ALA A 81 -3.61 6.56 -8.75
CA ALA A 81 -4.31 5.28 -8.61
C ALA A 81 -3.35 4.07 -8.64
N HIS A 82 -2.26 4.14 -9.42
CA HIS A 82 -1.40 2.99 -9.68
C HIS A 82 -0.04 3.01 -8.97
N ARG A 83 0.39 4.14 -8.39
CA ARG A 83 1.69 4.27 -7.72
C ARG A 83 1.57 4.67 -6.25
N CYS A 84 0.51 5.39 -5.85
CA CYS A 84 0.29 5.68 -4.43
C CYS A 84 -0.29 4.46 -3.71
N ARG A 85 0.32 4.09 -2.57
CA ARG A 85 0.03 2.84 -1.85
C ARG A 85 -0.05 3.05 -0.34
N SER A 86 0.77 3.94 0.20
CA SER A 86 0.71 4.38 1.59
C SER A 86 0.07 5.75 1.76
N THR A 87 -0.37 6.08 2.97
CA THR A 87 -0.83 7.44 3.32
C THR A 87 0.24 8.49 2.98
N HIS A 88 1.53 8.20 3.21
CA HIS A 88 2.65 9.08 2.84
C HIS A 88 2.75 9.35 1.35
N HIS A 89 2.62 8.32 0.51
CA HIS A 89 2.59 8.51 -0.96
C HIS A 89 1.53 9.53 -1.35
N PHE A 90 0.32 9.38 -0.81
CA PHE A 90 -0.76 10.28 -1.15
C PHE A 90 -0.58 11.69 -0.58
N ILE A 91 -0.05 11.86 0.64
CA ILE A 91 0.25 13.19 1.19
C ILE A 91 1.26 13.91 0.28
N ALA A 92 2.36 13.24 -0.05
CA ALA A 92 3.41 13.79 -0.91
C ALA A 92 2.87 14.14 -2.32
N PHE A 93 2.09 13.22 -2.91
CA PHE A 93 1.60 13.35 -4.28
C PHE A 93 0.44 14.34 -4.39
N ASP A 94 -0.55 14.30 -3.49
CA ASP A 94 -1.72 15.16 -3.55
C ASP A 94 -1.34 16.64 -3.27
N ALA A 95 -0.28 16.88 -2.50
CA ALA A 95 0.26 18.22 -2.26
C ALA A 95 0.72 18.91 -3.55
N LEU A 96 1.10 18.16 -4.60
CA LEU A 96 1.44 18.72 -5.92
C LEU A 96 0.27 19.46 -6.57
N SER A 97 -0.97 19.08 -6.24
CA SER A 97 -2.18 19.72 -6.75
C SER A 97 -2.55 21.01 -6.01
N LEU A 98 -1.83 21.33 -4.93
CA LEU A 98 -2.02 22.52 -4.11
C LEU A 98 -0.93 23.57 -4.32
N LEU A 99 0.00 23.32 -5.26
CA LEU A 99 1.00 24.31 -5.64
C LEU A 99 0.31 25.50 -6.33
N GLU A 100 0.67 26.71 -5.93
CA GLU A 100 0.12 27.95 -6.47
C GLU A 100 1.20 28.83 -7.12
N GLY A 101 0.78 29.73 -8.02
CA GLY A 101 1.65 30.68 -8.70
C GLY A 101 1.87 30.38 -10.19
N ASP A 102 2.55 31.31 -10.88
CA ASP A 102 2.70 31.29 -12.34
C ASP A 102 3.48 30.07 -12.86
N GLU A 103 4.36 29.49 -12.04
CA GLU A 103 5.20 28.33 -12.38
C GLU A 103 4.70 27.01 -11.76
N ALA A 104 3.58 27.01 -11.01
CA ALA A 104 3.08 25.84 -10.28
C ALA A 104 2.88 24.61 -11.19
N GLU A 105 2.25 24.80 -12.34
CA GLU A 105 2.04 23.72 -13.32
C GLU A 105 3.37 23.15 -13.86
N GLY A 106 4.41 23.98 -13.97
CA GLY A 106 5.74 23.54 -14.38
C GLY A 106 6.40 22.67 -13.32
N TRP A 107 6.32 23.07 -12.05
CA TRP A 107 6.82 22.30 -10.91
C TRP A 107 6.08 20.99 -10.73
N LYS A 108 4.74 21.04 -10.80
CA LYS A 108 3.88 19.85 -10.78
C LYS A 108 4.28 18.89 -11.89
N SER A 109 4.41 19.37 -13.13
CA SER A 109 4.83 18.54 -14.26
C SER A 109 6.22 17.91 -14.04
N LEU A 110 7.20 18.67 -13.53
CA LEU A 110 8.51 18.14 -13.19
C LEU A 110 8.41 17.01 -12.15
N MET A 111 7.62 17.19 -11.09
CA MET A 111 7.44 16.17 -10.06
C MET A 111 6.69 14.94 -10.58
N LEU A 112 5.82 15.09 -11.58
CA LEU A 112 5.21 13.95 -12.27
C LEU A 112 6.22 13.15 -13.10
N VAL A 113 7.23 13.80 -13.71
CA VAL A 113 8.36 13.07 -14.33
C VAL A 113 9.06 12.21 -13.28
N HIS A 114 9.37 12.82 -12.13
CA HIS A 114 10.16 12.19 -11.07
C HIS A 114 9.30 11.54 -9.96
N HIS A 115 8.05 11.16 -10.27
CA HIS A 115 7.13 10.65 -9.25
C HIS A 115 7.65 9.38 -8.57
N GLU A 116 8.38 8.52 -9.27
CA GLU A 116 8.98 7.32 -8.67
C GLU A 116 9.97 7.67 -7.55
N HIS A 117 10.78 8.71 -7.77
CA HIS A 117 11.73 9.21 -6.78
C HIS A 117 11.02 9.84 -5.59
N LEU A 118 9.99 10.67 -5.86
CA LEU A 118 9.15 11.28 -4.83
C LEU A 118 8.49 10.22 -3.94
N LEU A 119 7.87 9.21 -4.54
CA LEU A 119 7.17 8.15 -3.81
C LEU A 119 8.15 7.24 -3.07
N LYS A 120 9.27 6.84 -3.69
CA LYS A 120 10.34 6.08 -3.02
C LYS A 120 10.89 6.84 -1.81
N GLY A 121 11.10 8.15 -1.94
CA GLY A 121 11.52 9.01 -0.84
C GLY A 121 10.49 9.02 0.31
N ALA A 122 9.19 9.12 -0.01
CA ALA A 122 8.12 9.17 0.97
C ALA A 122 7.93 7.87 1.79
N LYS A 123 8.58 6.76 1.43
CA LYS A 123 8.65 5.53 2.25
C LYS A 123 10.04 5.15 2.73
N ALA A 124 11.08 5.83 2.26
CA ALA A 124 12.46 5.51 2.62
C ALA A 124 12.71 5.52 4.14
N PRO A 125 12.12 6.43 4.95
CA PRO A 125 12.29 6.38 6.40
C PRO A 125 11.82 5.09 7.06
N ASP A 126 10.70 4.51 6.61
CA ASP A 126 10.18 3.23 7.10
C ASP A 126 10.93 2.02 6.53
N ASP A 127 11.17 2.03 5.22
CA ASP A 127 11.60 0.83 4.50
C ASP A 127 13.12 0.67 4.52
N THR A 128 13.87 1.79 4.51
CA THR A 128 15.33 1.83 4.31
C THR A 128 16.07 2.37 5.52
N PHE A 129 15.75 3.59 5.98
CA PHE A 129 16.51 4.24 7.05
C PHE A 129 16.21 3.59 8.41
N LYS A 130 14.94 3.26 8.66
CA LYS A 130 14.46 2.63 9.89
C LYS A 130 14.91 3.39 11.14
N ASP A 131 14.99 4.71 11.04
CA ASP A 131 15.41 5.62 12.10
C ASP A 131 14.21 6.06 12.94
N PHE A 132 13.41 5.09 13.40
CA PHE A 132 12.06 5.27 13.92
C PHE A 132 11.89 6.39 14.97
N LYS A 133 12.92 6.71 15.77
CA LYS A 133 12.84 7.83 16.73
C LYS A 133 12.62 9.19 16.04
N ASN A 134 13.04 9.31 14.78
CA ASN A 134 12.85 10.51 13.97
C ASN A 134 11.42 10.61 13.39
N HIS A 135 10.58 9.61 13.59
CA HIS A 135 9.18 9.59 13.13
C HIS A 135 8.21 10.14 14.19
N VAL A 136 8.71 10.39 15.40
CA VAL A 136 7.88 10.79 16.54
C VAL A 136 8.25 12.17 17.07
N LEU A 137 7.27 12.82 17.69
CA LEU A 137 7.43 14.05 18.46
C LEU A 137 6.45 14.06 19.65
N HIS A 138 6.91 13.63 20.82
CA HIS A 138 6.09 13.56 22.02
C HIS A 138 5.97 14.92 22.70
N VAL A 139 4.98 15.70 22.28
CA VAL A 139 4.76 17.08 22.74
C VAL A 139 4.48 17.19 24.24
N GLY A 140 3.88 16.17 24.86
CA GLY A 140 3.62 16.11 26.30
C GLY A 140 4.83 15.70 27.16
N GLU A 141 5.95 15.32 26.54
CA GLU A 141 7.10 14.70 27.21
C GLU A 141 8.41 15.43 26.92
N GLY A 142 8.34 16.77 26.87
CA GLY A 142 9.49 17.61 26.57
C GLY A 142 9.92 17.53 25.10
N GLU A 143 8.96 17.35 24.19
CA GLU A 143 9.21 17.22 22.74
C GLU A 143 10.16 16.07 22.40
N TRP A 144 10.06 14.96 23.14
CA TRP A 144 10.91 13.79 22.91
C TRP A 144 10.66 13.17 21.53
N GLY A 145 11.71 13.03 20.73
CA GLY A 145 11.62 12.54 19.35
C GLY A 145 12.61 13.28 18.45
N GLY A 146 12.69 12.90 17.18
CA GLY A 146 13.64 13.48 16.22
C GLY A 146 13.02 14.17 15.02
N ALA A 147 11.69 14.13 14.87
CA ALA A 147 11.01 14.57 13.64
C ALA A 147 11.30 16.02 13.26
N ARG A 148 11.36 16.93 14.25
CA ARG A 148 11.65 18.35 14.03
C ARG A 148 13.01 18.57 13.34
N ALA A 149 14.06 17.97 13.90
CA ALA A 149 15.41 18.09 13.38
C ALA A 149 15.51 17.43 12.00
N LYS A 150 14.93 16.23 11.86
CA LYS A 150 15.02 15.46 10.62
C LYS A 150 14.26 16.10 9.46
N ALA A 151 13.08 16.66 9.70
CA ALA A 151 12.38 17.44 8.69
C ALA A 151 13.15 18.71 8.29
N ALA A 152 13.74 19.43 9.24
CA ALA A 152 14.56 20.61 8.91
C ALA A 152 15.81 20.27 8.09
N GLU A 153 16.47 19.15 8.41
CA GLU A 153 17.61 18.60 7.67
C GLU A 153 17.21 18.29 6.21
N TRP A 154 16.15 17.50 6.01
CA TRP A 154 15.68 17.12 4.68
C TRP A 154 15.15 18.30 3.86
N TYR A 155 14.61 19.32 4.52
CA TYR A 155 14.27 20.58 3.87
C TYR A 155 15.51 21.28 3.30
N ALA A 156 16.58 21.41 4.09
CA ALA A 156 17.82 22.04 3.64
C ALA A 156 18.44 21.27 2.44
N ILE A 157 18.41 19.93 2.50
CA ILE A 157 18.86 19.05 1.42
C ILE A 157 18.01 19.28 0.15
N ALA A 158 16.68 19.26 0.27
CA ALA A 158 15.78 19.46 -0.86
C ALA A 158 16.01 20.83 -1.54
N VAL A 159 16.17 21.90 -0.75
CA VAL A 159 16.45 23.25 -1.27
C VAL A 159 17.80 23.31 -2.01
N ASP A 160 18.85 22.68 -1.48
CA ASP A 160 20.15 22.64 -2.14
C ASP A 160 20.09 21.84 -3.46
N LEU A 161 19.43 20.70 -3.48
CA LEU A 161 19.26 19.87 -4.68
C LEU A 161 18.43 20.59 -5.76
N LEU A 162 17.34 21.28 -5.38
CA LEU A 162 16.59 22.15 -6.28
C LEU A 162 17.46 23.25 -6.87
N ARG A 163 18.26 23.93 -6.03
CA ARG A 163 19.18 25.00 -6.46
C ARG A 163 20.23 24.49 -7.44
N ARG A 164 20.74 23.28 -7.22
CA ARG A 164 21.68 22.58 -8.10
C ARG A 164 21.03 21.94 -9.32
N LYS A 165 19.69 22.00 -9.43
CA LYS A 165 18.91 21.43 -10.53
C LYS A 165 19.04 19.91 -10.65
N ARG A 166 19.32 19.22 -9.54
CA ARG A 166 19.33 17.76 -9.44
C ARG A 166 17.90 17.28 -9.21
N TRP A 167 17.09 17.27 -10.27
CA TRP A 167 15.62 17.18 -10.15
C TRP A 167 15.09 15.87 -9.59
N SER A 168 15.67 14.73 -9.99
CA SER A 168 15.33 13.40 -9.46
C SER A 168 15.64 13.32 -7.96
N ASP A 169 16.82 13.78 -7.57
CA ASP A 169 17.28 13.75 -6.18
C ASP A 169 16.49 14.74 -5.32
N ALA A 170 16.16 15.90 -5.86
CA ALA A 170 15.28 16.86 -5.21
C ALA A 170 13.88 16.27 -4.99
N ALA A 171 13.32 15.56 -5.96
CA ALA A 171 12.04 14.86 -5.81
C ALA A 171 12.13 13.80 -4.71
N TRP A 172 13.20 13.01 -4.68
CA TRP A 172 13.44 12.03 -3.62
C TRP A 172 13.55 12.68 -2.24
N ALA A 173 14.35 13.73 -2.09
CA ALA A 173 14.52 14.47 -0.84
C ALA A 173 13.21 15.12 -0.37
N LEU A 174 12.40 15.67 -1.29
CA LEU A 174 11.05 16.17 -0.97
C LEU A 174 10.14 15.02 -0.51
N GLY A 175 10.26 13.84 -1.10
CA GLY A 175 9.56 12.65 -0.66
C GLY A 175 9.91 12.30 0.78
N VAL A 176 11.19 12.21 1.10
CA VAL A 176 11.68 11.93 2.46
C VAL A 176 11.21 13.00 3.45
N LEU A 177 11.31 14.28 3.08
CA LEU A 177 10.81 15.39 3.89
C LEU A 177 9.32 15.26 4.19
N SER A 178 8.51 14.87 3.20
CA SER A 178 7.06 14.71 3.38
C SER A 178 6.71 13.69 4.46
N HIS A 179 7.54 12.66 4.62
CA HIS A 179 7.36 11.61 5.60
C HIS A 179 7.56 12.15 7.02
N TYR A 180 8.76 12.67 7.31
CA TYR A 180 9.07 13.24 8.63
C TYR A 180 8.19 14.45 9.02
N TYR A 181 7.65 15.16 8.03
CA TYR A 181 6.65 16.19 8.29
C TYR A 181 5.28 15.61 8.67
N ALA A 182 4.86 14.53 8.01
CA ALA A 182 3.54 13.95 8.17
C ALA A 182 3.41 13.03 9.39
N ASP A 183 4.45 12.29 9.78
CA ASP A 183 4.34 11.31 10.88
C ASP A 183 3.83 11.94 12.17
N PRO A 184 4.38 13.09 12.65
CA PRO A 184 3.90 13.69 13.89
C PRO A 184 2.46 14.23 13.76
N ILE A 185 1.91 14.35 12.55
CA ILE A 185 0.51 14.74 12.31
C ILE A 185 -0.44 13.52 12.43
N GLN A 186 0.10 12.33 12.63
CA GLN A 186 -0.62 11.14 13.08
C GLN A 186 -0.62 11.11 14.64
N PRO A 187 -1.77 10.95 15.32
CA PRO A 187 -1.83 11.08 16.78
C PRO A 187 -0.85 10.19 17.54
N PHE A 188 -0.76 8.91 17.23
CA PHE A 188 0.13 7.93 17.88
C PHE A 188 1.63 8.18 17.71
N HIS A 189 2.05 9.10 16.84
CA HIS A 189 3.45 9.54 16.78
C HIS A 189 3.77 10.68 17.76
N THR A 190 2.83 11.03 18.65
CA THR A 190 2.96 12.16 19.59
C THR A 190 2.95 11.77 21.07
N GLY A 191 3.02 10.47 21.36
CA GLY A 191 3.06 9.95 22.72
C GLY A 191 3.29 8.43 22.68
N GLN A 192 3.43 7.83 23.86
CA GLN A 192 3.61 6.38 23.96
C GLN A 192 2.84 5.80 25.14
N THR A 193 1.95 4.84 24.88
CA THR A 193 1.28 4.06 25.92
C THR A 193 1.16 2.58 25.57
N GLU A 194 0.97 1.74 26.59
CA GLU A 194 0.72 0.32 26.37
C GLU A 194 -0.68 0.04 25.79
N ALA A 195 -1.60 1.00 25.85
CA ALA A 195 -2.92 0.90 25.21
C ALA A 195 -2.81 1.18 23.71
N GLU A 196 -2.06 2.22 23.33
CA GLU A 196 -1.73 2.53 21.94
C GLU A 196 -1.03 1.35 21.26
N GLY A 197 0.01 0.75 21.86
CA GLY A 197 0.71 -0.39 21.26
C GLY A 197 -0.18 -1.62 20.99
N VAL A 198 -1.37 -1.71 21.59
CA VAL A 198 -2.35 -2.76 21.25
C VAL A 198 -3.00 -2.51 19.88
N ILE A 199 -3.18 -1.24 19.51
CA ILE A 199 -4.04 -0.81 18.41
C ILE A 199 -3.31 -0.01 17.32
N HIS A 200 -2.06 0.41 17.55
CA HIS A 200 -1.31 1.32 16.66
C HIS A 200 -1.39 0.86 15.21
N ARG A 201 -0.83 -0.32 14.90
CA ARG A 201 -0.85 -0.88 13.54
C ARG A 201 -2.26 -1.10 12.98
N ALA A 202 -3.21 -1.46 13.84
CA ALA A 202 -4.59 -1.68 13.41
C ALA A 202 -5.24 -0.36 12.95
N VAL A 203 -4.99 0.73 13.68
CA VAL A 203 -5.47 2.08 13.31
C VAL A 203 -4.85 2.54 12.00
N GLU A 204 -3.54 2.38 11.82
CA GLU A 204 -2.87 2.75 10.57
C GLU A 204 -3.44 2.00 9.37
N TRP A 205 -3.62 0.68 9.51
CA TRP A 205 -4.22 -0.15 8.48
C TRP A 205 -5.65 0.29 8.18
N SER A 206 -6.46 0.56 9.22
CA SER A 206 -7.80 1.12 9.07
C SER A 206 -7.84 2.44 8.32
N ILE A 207 -6.88 3.34 8.56
CA ILE A 207 -6.75 4.63 7.86
C ILE A 207 -6.41 4.37 6.39
N ALA A 208 -5.40 3.55 6.10
CA ALA A 208 -4.98 3.19 4.74
C ALA A 208 -6.15 2.60 3.94
N ARG A 209 -6.93 1.69 4.54
CA ARG A 209 -8.11 1.08 3.92
C ARG A 209 -9.32 2.01 3.76
N SER A 210 -9.35 3.12 4.50
CA SER A 210 -10.42 4.12 4.43
C SER A 210 -10.15 5.23 3.40
N ARG A 211 -9.11 5.06 2.55
CA ARG A 211 -8.68 6.08 1.59
C ARG A 211 -9.79 6.64 0.69
N PRO A 212 -10.66 5.84 0.06
CA PRO A 212 -11.72 6.38 -0.79
C PRO A 212 -12.70 7.30 -0.04
N GLU A 213 -12.96 7.01 1.24
CA GLU A 213 -13.83 7.83 2.07
C GLU A 213 -13.15 9.13 2.49
N ILE A 214 -11.87 9.05 2.89
CA ILE A 214 -11.05 10.22 3.23
C ILE A 214 -11.01 11.18 2.04
N ASP A 215 -10.73 10.67 0.83
CA ASP A 215 -10.71 11.44 -0.41
C ASP A 215 -12.05 12.14 -0.67
N ALA A 216 -13.17 11.41 -0.54
CA ALA A 216 -14.49 11.97 -0.76
C ALA A 216 -14.82 13.11 0.21
N ARG A 217 -14.45 12.96 1.49
CA ARG A 217 -14.67 13.97 2.53
C ARG A 217 -13.78 15.19 2.33
N ILE A 218 -12.51 15.00 1.98
CA ILE A 218 -11.59 16.12 1.65
C ILE A 218 -12.10 16.85 0.39
N ALA A 219 -12.57 16.14 -0.63
CA ALA A 219 -13.14 16.77 -1.83
C ALA A 219 -14.39 17.62 -1.53
N GLU A 220 -15.18 17.25 -0.51
CA GLU A 220 -16.33 18.04 -0.05
C GLU A 220 -15.92 19.27 0.79
N GLN A 221 -14.95 19.11 1.68
CA GLN A 221 -14.57 20.12 2.67
C GLN A 221 -13.49 21.10 2.18
N GLY A 222 -12.67 20.66 1.23
CA GLY A 222 -11.46 21.36 0.79
C GLY A 222 -10.27 21.13 1.72
N TYR A 223 -9.12 21.68 1.32
CA TYR A 223 -7.92 21.73 2.14
C TYR A 223 -7.91 22.99 3.01
N PRO A 224 -7.39 22.93 4.25
CA PRO A 224 -7.28 24.10 5.11
C PRO A 224 -6.16 25.04 4.65
N ASP A 225 -6.30 26.33 4.95
CA ASP A 225 -5.18 27.27 4.89
C ASP A 225 -4.21 26.95 6.03
N VAL A 226 -2.93 26.77 5.70
CA VAL A 226 -1.87 26.50 6.69
C VAL A 226 -0.97 27.72 6.81
N GLU A 227 -0.83 28.24 8.02
CA GLU A 227 0.08 29.34 8.31
C GLU A 227 1.53 28.85 8.30
N ILE A 228 2.39 29.56 7.57
CA ILE A 228 3.82 29.26 7.48
C ILE A 228 4.54 30.23 8.45
N PRO A 229 5.19 29.72 9.52
CA PRO A 229 5.97 30.56 10.42
C PRO A 229 7.09 31.31 9.69
N GLU A 230 7.49 32.47 10.20
CA GLU A 230 8.64 33.20 9.69
C GLU A 230 9.96 32.63 10.22
N GLY A 231 11.05 32.76 9.45
CA GLY A 231 12.41 32.46 9.89
C GLY A 231 12.93 31.09 9.44
N MET A 232 14.18 30.79 9.77
CA MET A 232 14.88 29.57 9.29
C MET A 232 14.37 28.28 9.97
N GLY A 233 13.67 28.40 11.10
CA GLY A 233 13.11 27.27 11.85
C GLY A 233 11.71 26.85 11.41
N PHE A 234 11.14 27.46 10.38
CA PHE A 234 9.71 27.31 10.08
C PHE A 234 9.24 25.87 9.86
N VAL A 235 10.06 25.00 9.25
CA VAL A 235 9.72 23.59 9.05
C VAL A 235 9.62 22.87 10.40
N SER A 236 10.59 23.09 11.27
CA SER A 236 10.62 22.54 12.64
C SER A 236 9.40 23.01 13.44
N ASP A 237 8.98 24.25 13.25
CA ASP A 237 7.78 24.82 13.90
C ASP A 237 6.50 24.24 13.29
N MET A 238 6.41 24.07 11.98
CA MET A 238 5.27 23.42 11.32
C MET A 238 5.11 21.95 11.76
N VAL A 239 6.21 21.21 11.95
CA VAL A 239 6.18 19.85 12.51
C VAL A 239 5.62 19.87 13.93
N ARG A 240 6.08 20.81 14.77
CA ARG A 240 5.61 20.97 16.14
C ARG A 240 4.12 21.31 16.21
N GLU A 241 3.66 22.25 15.40
CA GLU A 241 2.23 22.64 15.34
C GLU A 241 1.36 21.48 14.84
N GLY A 242 1.85 20.71 13.86
CA GLY A 242 1.23 19.48 13.41
C GLY A 242 1.09 18.44 14.52
N ALA A 243 2.14 18.24 15.32
CA ALA A 243 2.13 17.33 16.46
C ALA A 243 1.22 17.80 17.59
N LEU A 244 1.20 19.10 17.92
CA LEU A 244 0.27 19.64 18.91
C LEU A 244 -1.18 19.42 18.49
N ARG A 245 -1.48 19.62 17.20
CA ARG A 245 -2.83 19.39 16.65
C ARG A 245 -3.23 17.92 16.71
N SER A 246 -2.35 17.01 16.29
CA SER A 246 -2.65 15.57 16.29
C SER A 246 -2.72 14.99 17.71
N HIS A 247 -1.88 15.48 18.63
CA HIS A 247 -1.85 15.04 20.02
C HIS A 247 -3.17 15.27 20.76
N ALA A 248 -3.92 16.32 20.39
CA ALA A 248 -5.28 16.55 20.91
C ALA A 248 -6.24 15.37 20.63
N TYR A 249 -5.92 14.53 19.65
CA TYR A 249 -6.66 13.33 19.29
C TYR A 249 -6.02 12.02 19.79
N TYR A 250 -4.89 12.05 20.50
CA TYR A 250 -4.18 10.85 20.95
C TYR A 250 -5.07 9.93 21.80
N ASP A 251 -5.61 10.46 22.90
CA ASP A 251 -6.52 9.72 23.78
C ASP A 251 -7.88 9.43 23.12
N VAL A 252 -8.31 10.27 22.16
CA VAL A 252 -9.53 10.04 21.38
C VAL A 252 -9.37 8.75 20.57
N PHE A 253 -8.24 8.57 19.89
CA PHE A 253 -8.01 7.37 19.09
C PHE A 253 -7.95 6.10 19.96
N ILE A 254 -7.26 6.16 21.11
CA ILE A 254 -7.26 5.06 22.09
C ILE A 254 -8.67 4.75 22.58
N GLY A 255 -9.44 5.78 22.94
CA GLY A 255 -10.77 5.65 23.52
C GLY A 255 -11.83 5.20 22.52
N HIS A 256 -11.68 5.47 21.23
CA HIS A 256 -12.75 5.27 20.24
C HIS A 256 -12.54 4.07 19.32
N TYR A 257 -11.29 3.64 19.08
CA TYR A 257 -11.01 2.58 18.12
C TYR A 257 -11.59 1.23 18.57
N ASP A 258 -12.36 0.59 17.68
CA ASP A 258 -12.84 -0.77 17.87
C ASP A 258 -11.90 -1.77 17.20
N LEU A 259 -11.01 -2.35 18.01
CA LEU A 259 -10.04 -3.33 17.54
C LEU A 259 -10.68 -4.60 16.97
N GLU A 260 -11.76 -5.11 17.57
CA GLU A 260 -12.39 -6.34 17.08
C GLU A 260 -13.02 -6.10 15.69
N ALA A 261 -13.70 -4.97 15.52
CA ALA A 261 -14.24 -4.57 14.22
C ALA A 261 -13.13 -4.30 13.20
N GLY A 262 -12.09 -3.56 13.58
CA GLY A 262 -10.96 -3.21 12.70
C GLY A 262 -10.13 -4.43 12.24
N VAL A 263 -10.00 -5.46 13.08
CA VAL A 263 -9.34 -6.73 12.66
C VAL A 263 -10.17 -7.45 11.59
N ALA A 264 -11.50 -7.41 11.70
CA ALA A 264 -12.40 -8.11 10.78
C ALA A 264 -12.61 -7.34 9.46
N ASP A 265 -12.81 -6.03 9.55
CA ASP A 265 -13.02 -5.09 8.45
C ASP A 265 -12.37 -3.75 8.84
N PRO A 266 -11.16 -3.41 8.34
CA PRO A 266 -10.34 -2.32 8.87
C PRO A 266 -11.07 -0.99 8.97
N PRO A 267 -11.78 -0.51 7.92
CA PRO A 267 -12.53 0.73 8.05
C PRO A 267 -13.54 0.72 9.21
N SER A 268 -14.16 -0.41 9.55
CA SER A 268 -15.18 -0.49 10.61
C SER A 268 -14.66 -0.25 12.03
N GLY A 269 -13.35 -0.33 12.24
CA GLY A 269 -12.70 0.04 13.51
C GLY A 269 -12.80 1.55 13.81
N LEU A 270 -12.96 2.38 12.77
CA LEU A 270 -13.05 3.83 12.87
C LEU A 270 -14.51 4.28 13.02
N ASP A 271 -14.81 4.99 14.10
CA ASP A 271 -16.10 5.68 14.25
C ASP A 271 -16.11 7.06 13.57
N GLU A 272 -17.23 7.76 13.62
CA GLU A 272 -17.37 9.07 12.98
C GLU A 272 -16.43 10.14 13.59
N THR A 273 -16.07 9.99 14.87
CA THR A 273 -15.13 10.89 15.58
C THR A 273 -13.75 10.77 14.99
N MET A 274 -13.28 9.53 14.87
CA MET A 274 -11.98 9.25 14.27
C MET A 274 -11.97 9.67 12.81
N ARG A 275 -13.01 9.36 12.02
CA ARG A 275 -13.06 9.75 10.60
C ARG A 275 -12.98 11.27 10.40
N THR A 276 -13.65 12.04 11.26
CA THR A 276 -13.57 13.50 11.22
C THR A 276 -12.16 14.00 11.52
N ALA A 277 -11.53 13.48 12.59
CA ALA A 277 -10.16 13.83 12.95
C ALA A 277 -9.14 13.41 11.86
N ILE A 278 -9.27 12.22 11.29
CA ILE A 278 -8.40 11.73 10.21
C ILE A 278 -8.47 12.65 8.99
N VAL A 279 -9.68 13.06 8.57
CA VAL A 279 -9.84 13.98 7.43
C VAL A 279 -9.19 15.33 7.73
N GLU A 280 -9.36 15.86 8.94
CA GLU A 280 -8.70 17.10 9.36
C GLU A 280 -7.17 16.98 9.31
N LEU A 281 -6.61 15.94 9.91
CA LEU A 281 -5.17 15.74 10.02
C LEU A 281 -4.51 15.44 8.66
N VAL A 282 -5.12 14.58 7.84
CA VAL A 282 -4.61 14.27 6.50
C VAL A 282 -4.69 15.50 5.59
N SER A 283 -5.80 16.24 5.60
CA SER A 283 -5.90 17.47 4.79
C SER A 283 -4.93 18.55 5.26
N TYR A 284 -4.72 18.70 6.58
CA TYR A 284 -3.72 19.60 7.14
C TYR A 284 -2.29 19.20 6.74
N ALA A 285 -1.92 17.93 6.84
CA ALA A 285 -0.62 17.43 6.41
C ALA A 285 -0.38 17.67 4.91
N THR A 286 -1.36 17.36 4.04
CA THR A 286 -1.21 17.60 2.59
C THR A 286 -1.05 19.08 2.27
N ALA A 287 -1.87 19.96 2.87
CA ALA A 287 -1.79 21.40 2.65
C ALA A 287 -0.50 22.01 3.19
N GLY A 288 -0.07 21.61 4.38
CA GLY A 288 1.17 22.08 4.99
C GLY A 288 2.40 21.61 4.21
N PHE A 289 2.40 20.38 3.68
CA PHE A 289 3.50 19.92 2.85
C PHE A 289 3.57 20.67 1.51
N ALA A 290 2.42 21.00 0.90
CA ALA A 290 2.39 21.88 -0.28
C ALA A 290 2.99 23.26 0.00
N ALA A 291 2.68 23.84 1.16
CA ALA A 291 3.25 25.10 1.61
C ALA A 291 4.78 25.01 1.80
N ILE A 292 5.28 23.94 2.40
CA ILE A 292 6.71 23.66 2.54
C ILE A 292 7.39 23.54 1.16
N MET A 293 6.80 22.80 0.21
CA MET A 293 7.32 22.67 -1.15
C MET A 293 7.39 24.02 -1.88
N MET A 294 6.33 24.83 -1.81
CA MET A 294 6.33 26.16 -2.42
C MET A 294 7.43 27.05 -1.84
N ARG A 295 7.63 26.99 -0.53
CA ARG A 295 8.72 27.73 0.12
C ARG A 295 10.10 27.22 -0.31
N ALA A 296 10.29 25.90 -0.39
CA ALA A 296 11.54 25.31 -0.89
C ALA A 296 11.87 25.76 -2.32
N ILE A 297 10.87 25.77 -3.19
CA ILE A 297 10.97 26.24 -4.59
C ILE A 297 11.35 27.73 -4.63
N GLU A 298 10.67 28.56 -3.84
CA GLU A 298 10.95 30.01 -3.74
C GLU A 298 12.40 30.26 -3.27
N GLU A 299 12.84 29.56 -2.22
CA GLU A 299 14.18 29.70 -1.64
C GLU A 299 15.29 29.12 -2.52
N ALA A 300 15.00 28.12 -3.33
CA ALA A 300 15.93 27.60 -4.32
C ALA A 300 16.20 28.61 -5.44
N ALA A 301 15.28 29.56 -5.67
CA ALA A 301 15.38 30.65 -6.65
C ALA A 301 15.70 30.17 -8.07
N VAL A 302 15.06 29.07 -8.47
CA VAL A 302 15.15 28.45 -9.80
C VAL A 302 13.77 28.36 -10.44
N SER A 303 13.73 28.16 -11.76
CA SER A 303 12.49 27.88 -12.51
C SER A 303 12.45 26.40 -12.93
N PRO A 304 11.27 25.79 -13.05
CA PRO A 304 11.15 24.41 -13.50
C PRO A 304 11.57 24.29 -14.97
N PRO A 305 12.27 23.22 -15.38
CA PRO A 305 12.55 22.96 -16.77
C PRO A 305 11.25 22.66 -17.52
N LYS A 306 11.21 22.95 -18.83
CA LYS A 306 10.10 22.51 -19.67
C LYS A 306 10.19 21.00 -19.86
N VAL A 307 9.20 20.28 -19.36
CA VAL A 307 9.08 18.84 -19.53
C VAL A 307 7.93 18.54 -20.49
N ASN A 308 8.11 17.57 -21.38
CA ASN A 308 7.07 17.08 -22.27
C ASN A 308 6.50 15.78 -21.69
N LEU A 309 5.62 15.85 -20.69
CA LEU A 309 4.86 14.66 -20.30
C LEU A 309 3.74 14.41 -21.32
N THR A 310 3.70 13.20 -21.85
CA THR A 310 2.50 12.67 -22.50
C THR A 310 2.04 11.44 -21.75
N LEU A 311 0.73 11.30 -21.59
CA LEU A 311 0.14 10.11 -20.97
C LEU A 311 0.57 8.82 -21.70
N GLN A 312 0.70 8.90 -23.04
CA GLN A 312 1.13 7.78 -23.88
C GLN A 312 2.52 7.27 -23.49
N GLY A 313 3.52 8.17 -23.40
CA GLY A 313 4.87 7.80 -22.99
C GLY A 313 4.96 7.28 -21.56
N TYR A 314 4.06 7.70 -20.66
CA TYR A 314 3.98 7.15 -19.30
C TYR A 314 3.37 5.74 -19.27
N ILE A 315 2.28 5.50 -20.02
CA ILE A 315 1.62 4.18 -20.07
C ILE A 315 2.57 3.11 -20.63
N GLU A 316 3.47 3.46 -21.54
CA GLU A 316 4.47 2.55 -22.09
C GLU A 316 5.53 2.10 -21.06
N THR A 317 5.66 2.81 -19.92
CA THR A 317 6.59 2.50 -18.82
C THR A 317 5.91 1.84 -17.60
N LEU A 318 4.63 1.49 -17.71
CA LEU A 318 3.84 1.00 -16.59
C LEU A 318 3.94 -0.51 -16.40
N ASP A 319 4.73 -0.94 -15.41
CA ASP A 319 4.63 -2.29 -14.81
C ASP A 319 3.46 -2.38 -13.80
N ILE A 320 2.23 -2.16 -14.26
CA ILE A 320 1.01 -2.16 -13.41
C ILE A 320 0.71 -3.49 -12.67
N PRO A 321 0.92 -4.71 -13.22
CA PRO A 321 0.48 -5.95 -12.59
C PRO A 321 1.40 -6.35 -11.45
N LEU A 322 2.72 -6.23 -11.66
CA LEU A 322 3.73 -6.49 -10.62
C LEU A 322 3.41 -5.68 -9.35
N ARG A 323 2.94 -4.44 -9.53
CA ARG A 323 2.67 -3.48 -8.45
C ARG A 323 1.30 -3.63 -7.80
N TRP A 324 0.32 -4.18 -8.51
CA TRP A 324 -0.95 -4.57 -7.92
C TRP A 324 -0.75 -5.77 -6.98
N ILE A 325 0.12 -6.72 -7.34
CA ILE A 325 0.54 -7.81 -6.46
C ILE A 325 1.22 -7.24 -5.21
N THR A 326 2.15 -6.29 -5.36
CA THR A 326 2.82 -5.64 -4.22
C THR A 326 1.80 -5.02 -3.25
N ALA A 327 0.81 -4.26 -3.75
CA ALA A 327 -0.22 -3.65 -2.92
C ALA A 327 -1.05 -4.68 -2.13
N LYS A 328 -1.36 -5.82 -2.74
CA LYS A 328 -2.04 -6.92 -2.05
C LYS A 328 -1.16 -7.61 -1.02
N LEU A 329 0.12 -7.81 -1.32
CA LEU A 329 1.07 -8.39 -0.38
C LEU A 329 1.26 -7.49 0.85
N GLU A 330 1.38 -6.18 0.66
CA GLU A 330 1.41 -5.20 1.75
C GLU A 330 0.15 -5.28 2.62
N ASP A 331 -1.03 -5.28 2.01
CA ASP A 331 -2.33 -5.40 2.72
C ASP A 331 -2.45 -6.70 3.51
N MET A 332 -1.92 -7.80 2.98
CA MET A 332 -1.89 -9.08 3.67
C MET A 332 -0.88 -9.12 4.81
N GLY A 333 0.29 -8.49 4.62
CA GLY A 333 1.28 -8.29 5.67
C GLY A 333 0.66 -7.57 6.87
N ASP A 334 -0.01 -6.44 6.60
CA ASP A 334 -0.75 -5.67 7.60
C ASP A 334 -1.81 -6.50 8.31
N ARG A 335 -2.65 -7.19 7.53
CA ARG A 335 -3.69 -8.06 8.07
C ARG A 335 -3.11 -9.10 9.02
N ARG A 336 -2.04 -9.79 8.62
CA ARG A 336 -1.41 -10.81 9.48
C ARG A 336 -0.83 -10.22 10.74
N GLN A 337 -0.14 -9.10 10.61
CA GLN A 337 0.47 -8.40 11.72
C GLN A 337 -0.60 -8.02 12.76
N VAL A 338 -1.69 -7.40 12.31
CA VAL A 338 -2.85 -7.03 13.15
C VAL A 338 -3.55 -8.26 13.75
N GLU A 339 -3.76 -9.33 12.98
CA GLU A 339 -4.36 -10.58 13.49
C GLU A 339 -3.48 -11.25 14.56
N LYS A 340 -2.14 -11.24 14.39
CA LYS A 340 -1.19 -11.77 15.38
C LYS A 340 -1.24 -10.95 16.67
N MET A 341 -1.26 -9.62 16.56
CA MET A 341 -1.42 -8.70 17.70
C MET A 341 -2.74 -8.93 18.42
N TYR A 342 -3.84 -9.02 17.69
CA TYR A 342 -5.17 -9.25 18.26
C TYR A 342 -5.26 -10.58 19.03
N LYS A 343 -4.72 -11.67 18.47
CA LYS A 343 -4.66 -12.98 19.15
C LYS A 343 -3.84 -12.92 20.45
N GLU A 344 -2.73 -12.18 20.46
CA GLU A 344 -1.94 -11.97 21.69
C GLU A 344 -2.71 -11.14 22.72
N TYR A 345 -3.35 -10.06 22.30
CA TYR A 345 -4.17 -9.20 23.14
C TYR A 345 -5.35 -9.96 23.76
N GLN A 346 -6.10 -10.74 22.99
CA GLN A 346 -7.20 -11.58 23.50
C GLN A 346 -6.73 -12.56 24.59
N LYS A 347 -5.52 -13.09 24.46
CA LYS A 347 -4.96 -14.08 25.38
C LYS A 347 -4.38 -13.45 26.64
N THR A 348 -3.76 -12.27 26.53
CA THR A 348 -2.91 -11.72 27.60
C THR A 348 -3.39 -10.36 28.12
N GLY A 349 -4.28 -9.68 27.40
CA GLY A 349 -4.70 -8.31 27.65
C GLY A 349 -3.66 -7.27 27.26
N LYS A 350 -2.62 -7.66 26.50
CA LYS A 350 -1.51 -6.79 26.09
C LYS A 350 -0.85 -7.31 24.82
N VAL A 351 -0.11 -6.46 24.10
CA VAL A 351 0.71 -6.86 22.95
C VAL A 351 2.16 -6.52 23.25
N ILE A 352 3.05 -7.52 23.20
CA ILE A 352 4.50 -7.35 23.41
C ILE A 352 5.27 -8.14 22.36
N ARG A 353 4.98 -9.44 22.22
CA ARG A 353 5.77 -10.34 21.37
C ARG A 353 5.54 -10.05 19.90
N THR A 354 4.27 -9.83 19.55
CA THR A 354 3.81 -9.59 18.19
C THR A 354 3.80 -8.11 17.83
N LEU A 355 4.30 -7.20 18.66
CA LEU A 355 4.50 -5.80 18.23
C LEU A 355 5.40 -5.74 16.98
N PRO A 356 5.09 -4.85 16.02
CA PRO A 356 6.00 -4.42 14.97
C PRO A 356 7.39 -3.97 15.49
N GLU A 357 8.38 -3.93 14.61
CA GLU A 357 9.79 -3.66 14.98
C GLU A 357 10.00 -2.20 15.44
N ASP A 358 9.50 -1.27 14.65
CA ASP A 358 9.32 0.15 14.95
C ASP A 358 8.68 0.37 16.33
N ASP A 359 7.49 -0.20 16.56
CA ASP A 359 6.77 -0.09 17.84
C ASP A 359 7.60 -0.61 19.02
N LYS A 360 8.32 -1.72 18.84
CA LYS A 360 9.19 -2.29 19.87
C LYS A 360 10.34 -1.35 20.21
N LEU A 361 10.97 -0.77 19.21
CA LEU A 361 12.13 0.10 19.37
C LEU A 361 11.73 1.42 20.03
N ILE A 362 10.64 2.06 19.59
CA ILE A 362 10.12 3.28 20.23
C ILE A 362 9.73 3.00 21.67
N ARG A 363 8.99 1.92 21.91
CA ARG A 363 8.59 1.51 23.25
C ARG A 363 9.79 1.29 24.17
N GLU A 364 10.87 0.67 23.68
CA GLU A 364 12.10 0.48 24.45
C GLU A 364 12.83 1.80 24.74
N MET A 365 12.99 2.65 23.73
CA MET A 365 13.63 3.96 23.87
C MET A 365 12.85 4.85 24.84
N HIS A 366 11.51 4.91 24.72
CA HIS A 366 10.64 5.66 25.63
C HIS A 366 10.75 5.16 27.07
N ALA A 367 10.72 3.84 27.28
CA ALA A 367 10.88 3.24 28.60
C ALA A 367 12.18 3.67 29.28
N LYS A 368 13.27 3.70 28.51
CA LYS A 368 14.62 4.01 28.98
C LYS A 368 14.84 5.50 29.20
N GLU A 369 14.48 6.33 28.23
CA GLU A 369 14.85 7.74 28.17
C GLU A 369 13.85 8.64 28.90
N VAL A 370 12.55 8.39 28.69
CA VAL A 370 11.47 9.20 29.25
C VAL A 370 11.03 8.65 30.61
N ARG A 371 10.56 7.40 30.64
CA ARG A 371 9.99 6.79 31.85
C ARG A 371 11.03 6.33 32.87
N ARG A 372 12.28 6.10 32.42
CA ARG A 372 13.41 5.62 33.23
C ARG A 372 13.10 4.32 33.99
N ILE A 373 12.39 3.39 33.34
CA ILE A 373 12.05 2.06 33.86
C ILE A 373 12.64 0.96 32.99
N SER A 374 12.76 -0.25 33.55
CA SER A 374 13.21 -1.40 32.77
C SER A 374 12.09 -1.95 31.87
N LEU A 375 12.45 -2.57 30.74
CA LEU A 375 11.49 -3.30 29.90
C LEU A 375 10.75 -4.40 30.68
N LYS A 376 11.38 -4.99 31.70
CA LYS A 376 10.73 -5.99 32.55
C LYS A 376 9.60 -5.39 33.37
N GLU A 377 9.80 -4.19 33.93
CA GLU A 377 8.77 -3.46 34.66
C GLU A 377 7.67 -3.02 33.69
N LEU A 378 8.02 -2.42 32.55
CA LEU A 378 7.06 -2.03 31.52
C LEU A 378 6.22 -3.21 31.02
N ASN A 379 6.84 -4.36 30.73
CA ASN A 379 6.13 -5.57 30.30
C ASN A 379 5.13 -6.07 31.35
N ALA A 380 5.36 -5.83 32.64
CA ALA A 380 4.46 -6.23 33.71
C ALA A 380 3.27 -5.28 33.92
N GLU A 381 3.33 -4.06 33.38
CA GLU A 381 2.22 -3.11 33.43
C GLU A 381 1.06 -3.58 32.53
N PRO A 382 -0.21 -3.50 32.97
CA PRO A 382 -1.34 -3.81 32.09
C PRO A 382 -1.47 -2.75 30.99
N ALA A 383 -1.99 -3.13 29.82
CA ALA A 383 -2.46 -2.15 28.85
C ALA A 383 -3.66 -1.39 29.45
N GLY A 384 -3.78 -0.10 29.11
CA GLY A 384 -4.96 0.69 29.42
C GLY A 384 -6.20 0.20 28.63
N PRO A 385 -7.41 0.63 29.03
CA PRO A 385 -8.61 0.30 28.26
C PRO A 385 -8.60 0.98 26.89
N ILE A 386 -9.06 0.25 25.87
CA ILE A 386 -9.23 0.74 24.49
C ILE A 386 -10.72 0.72 24.11
N GLY A 387 -11.15 1.58 23.19
CA GLY A 387 -12.49 1.54 22.58
C GLY A 387 -13.66 1.82 23.52
N THR A 388 -13.43 2.41 24.70
CA THR A 388 -14.46 2.63 25.72
C THR A 388 -15.42 3.81 25.47
N LEU A 389 -15.14 4.68 24.49
CA LEU A 389 -15.82 5.96 24.27
C LEU A 389 -16.65 6.03 22.97
N ARG A 390 -16.83 4.91 22.27
CA ARG A 390 -17.49 4.83 20.95
C ARG A 390 -18.90 5.45 20.87
N ASP A 391 -19.62 5.51 22.00
CA ASP A 391 -20.97 6.07 22.09
C ASP A 391 -21.02 7.52 22.62
N SER A 392 -19.87 8.13 22.90
CA SER A 392 -19.78 9.48 23.49
C SER A 392 -18.94 10.41 22.60
N TRP A 393 -19.59 11.35 21.92
CA TRP A 393 -18.91 12.43 21.19
C TRP A 393 -18.69 13.65 22.12
N PRO A 394 -17.45 14.07 22.43
CA PRO A 394 -17.21 15.23 23.28
C PRO A 394 -17.29 16.59 22.55
N GLY A 395 -17.28 16.64 21.21
CA GLY A 395 -17.04 17.89 20.47
C GLY A 395 -15.57 18.04 20.11
N ILE A 396 -15.26 18.93 19.16
CA ILE A 396 -13.87 19.36 18.91
C ILE A 396 -13.36 20.00 20.21
N PRO A 397 -12.23 19.55 20.79
CA PRO A 397 -11.64 20.23 21.94
C PRO A 397 -11.17 21.63 21.54
N GLU A 398 -11.84 22.69 22.02
CA GLU A 398 -11.28 24.05 22.04
C GLU A 398 -10.28 24.14 23.22
N GLU A 399 -9.13 23.48 23.13
CA GLU A 399 -8.09 23.64 24.15
C GLU A 399 -6.74 23.92 23.47
N THR A 400 -6.47 25.21 23.25
CA THR A 400 -5.13 25.72 23.03
C THR A 400 -4.32 25.43 24.29
N LEU A 401 -3.32 24.56 24.19
CA LEU A 401 -2.28 24.41 25.21
C LEU A 401 -1.52 25.73 25.35
N GLU A 402 -1.98 26.61 26.23
CA GLU A 402 -1.17 27.73 26.72
C GLU A 402 -0.06 27.15 27.61
N LEU A 403 1.09 26.85 27.00
CA LEU A 403 2.34 26.65 27.73
C LEU A 403 2.73 27.98 28.36
N SER A 404 2.92 28.01 29.67
CA SER A 404 3.30 29.22 30.41
C SER A 404 4.71 29.67 30.03
N GLU A 405 4.87 30.98 29.76
CA GLU A 405 6.14 31.66 29.40
C GLU A 405 7.29 31.46 30.41
N ASP A 406 7.05 30.84 31.56
CA ASP A 406 8.03 30.60 32.61
C ASP A 406 8.98 29.41 32.32
N ASP A 407 8.63 28.50 31.39
CA ASP A 407 9.47 27.33 31.04
C ASP A 407 10.54 27.63 29.95
N LEU A 408 10.52 28.83 29.35
CA LEU A 408 11.38 29.18 28.19
C LEU A 408 12.71 29.87 28.55
N ILE A 409 13.09 29.98 29.82
CA ILE A 409 14.21 30.86 30.23
C ILE A 409 15.49 30.13 30.69
N GLU A 410 15.51 28.80 30.83
CA GLU A 410 16.72 28.10 31.37
C GLU A 410 17.63 27.39 30.36
N GLU A 411 17.32 27.36 29.04
CA GLU A 411 18.10 26.57 28.07
C GLU A 411 18.90 27.36 27.01
N GLU A 412 19.05 28.68 27.14
CA GLU A 412 19.78 29.48 26.13
C GLU A 412 21.32 29.46 26.26
N ASP A 413 21.88 28.91 27.34
CA ASP A 413 23.32 29.05 27.66
C ASP A 413 24.18 27.78 27.41
N GLY A 414 23.63 26.73 26.80
CA GLY A 414 24.30 25.42 26.65
C GLY A 414 24.63 24.95 25.23
N LEU A 415 24.08 25.59 24.20
CA LEU A 415 24.02 25.02 22.84
C LEU A 415 25.11 25.52 21.88
N GLU A 416 25.96 26.47 22.27
CA GLU A 416 26.99 27.01 21.37
C GLU A 416 28.30 26.17 21.36
N GLU A 417 28.53 25.28 22.33
CA GLU A 417 29.81 24.54 22.44
C GLU A 417 29.81 23.14 21.80
N GLU A 418 28.64 22.55 21.49
CA GLU A 418 28.57 21.20 20.89
C GLU A 418 28.50 21.19 19.35
N VAL A 419 28.21 22.34 18.70
CA VAL A 419 28.02 22.42 17.24
C VAL A 419 29.35 22.50 16.47
N GLU A 420 30.40 23.10 17.04
CA GLU A 420 31.71 23.23 16.35
C GLU A 420 32.54 21.92 16.33
N ALA A 421 32.18 20.91 17.14
CA ALA A 421 32.97 19.68 17.25
C ALA A 421 32.55 18.56 16.27
N VAL A 422 31.36 18.66 15.66
CA VAL A 422 30.80 17.61 14.78
C VAL A 422 31.03 17.94 13.29
N GLU A 423 31.20 19.22 12.93
CA GLU A 423 31.33 19.68 11.53
C GLU A 423 32.61 19.24 10.81
N ALA A 424 33.58 18.61 11.49
CA ALA A 424 34.88 18.27 10.89
C ALA A 424 35.07 16.79 10.51
N GLU A 425 34.22 15.87 10.97
CA GLU A 425 34.36 14.43 10.68
C GLU A 425 33.26 13.84 9.78
N GLU A 426 32.12 14.53 9.57
CA GLU A 426 31.00 14.00 8.77
C GLU A 426 31.07 14.29 7.26
N SER A 427 31.91 15.23 6.81
CA SER A 427 31.95 15.60 5.39
C SER A 427 32.55 14.54 4.47
N GLU A 428 33.33 13.57 4.99
CA GLU A 428 33.92 12.48 4.19
C GLU A 428 33.08 11.19 4.19
N ALA A 429 32.08 11.05 5.06
CA ALA A 429 31.21 9.88 5.11
C ALA A 429 29.99 9.99 4.16
N ILE A 430 29.58 11.23 3.83
CA ILE A 430 28.35 11.52 3.07
C ILE A 430 28.50 11.31 1.56
N GLU A 431 29.72 11.42 1.00
CA GLU A 431 29.96 11.07 -0.41
C GLU A 431 29.87 9.55 -0.67
N ALA A 432 30.08 8.71 0.35
CA ALA A 432 30.04 7.25 0.19
C ALA A 432 28.61 6.68 0.15
N ASP A 433 27.71 7.12 1.03
CA ASP A 433 26.33 6.61 1.09
C ASP A 433 25.46 7.08 -0.09
N ALA A 434 25.80 8.23 -0.70
CA ALA A 434 25.10 8.75 -1.87
C ALA A 434 25.60 8.13 -3.19
N GLU A 435 26.82 7.59 -3.24
CA GLU A 435 27.35 6.89 -4.43
C GLU A 435 27.04 5.37 -4.42
N GLU A 436 27.00 4.71 -3.26
CA GLU A 436 26.76 3.25 -3.18
C GLU A 436 25.31 2.84 -3.51
N ALA A 437 24.37 3.80 -3.56
CA ALA A 437 22.97 3.55 -3.91
C ALA A 437 22.65 3.66 -5.43
N TYR A 438 23.63 3.92 -6.29
CA TYR A 438 23.43 4.25 -7.71
C TYR A 438 24.37 3.50 -8.69
N GLU A 439 24.79 2.26 -8.40
CA GLU A 439 25.51 1.43 -9.38
C GLU A 439 24.68 0.34 -10.08
N ASP A 440 23.37 0.25 -9.83
CA ASP A 440 22.49 -0.63 -10.61
C ASP A 440 21.42 0.20 -11.35
N GLU A 441 21.44 0.10 -12.69
CA GLU A 441 20.48 0.62 -13.68
C GLU A 441 20.74 2.03 -14.27
N GLU A 442 21.81 2.16 -15.05
CA GLU A 442 21.80 3.01 -16.25
C GLU A 442 21.99 2.14 -17.50
N ASP A 443 20.90 1.81 -18.17
CA ASP A 443 20.89 1.63 -19.61
C ASP A 443 19.53 2.09 -20.17
N GLU A 444 19.61 2.83 -21.27
CA GLU A 444 18.54 3.15 -22.22
C GLU A 444 17.66 4.38 -21.93
N TYR A 445 18.11 5.58 -22.37
CA TYR A 445 17.32 6.55 -23.16
C TYR A 445 18.25 7.60 -23.80
N ALA A 446 18.92 7.24 -24.90
CA ALA A 446 19.63 8.22 -25.73
C ALA A 446 18.69 8.73 -26.83
N ALA A 447 18.28 10.00 -26.72
CA ALA A 447 17.67 10.73 -27.83
C ALA A 447 18.76 11.17 -28.80
N GLU A 448 18.57 10.81 -30.07
CA GLU A 448 19.40 11.14 -31.22
C GLU A 448 19.59 12.67 -31.36
N ASP A 449 20.84 13.11 -31.53
CA ASP A 449 21.15 14.30 -32.32
C ASP A 449 22.47 14.09 -33.06
N ASP A 450 22.42 14.42 -34.34
CA ASP A 450 23.31 14.05 -35.44
C ASP A 450 24.51 15.01 -35.60
N ASP A 451 25.49 14.54 -36.37
CA ASP A 451 26.56 15.26 -37.07
C ASP A 451 27.76 15.88 -36.29
N ALA A 452 28.90 15.16 -36.30
CA ALA A 452 30.21 15.75 -36.63
C ALA A 452 31.23 14.70 -37.11
N GLU A 453 31.85 15.03 -38.24
CA GLU A 453 32.83 14.27 -39.04
C GLU A 453 34.19 14.01 -38.34
N ASP A 454 34.78 12.84 -38.67
CA ASP A 454 36.19 12.50 -38.93
C ASP A 454 37.32 13.13 -38.05
N GLU A 455 38.13 12.28 -37.41
CA GLU A 455 39.49 11.93 -37.88
C GLU A 455 40.21 10.93 -36.93
N GLU A 456 41.12 10.18 -37.56
CA GLU A 456 41.84 8.98 -37.14
C GLU A 456 42.95 9.18 -36.06
N ASP A 457 43.45 8.02 -35.61
CA ASP A 457 44.81 7.71 -35.11
C ASP A 457 45.16 7.88 -33.61
N ASP A 458 45.33 6.72 -32.93
CA ASP A 458 46.63 6.18 -32.42
C ASP A 458 46.33 5.13 -31.32
N ALA A 459 46.48 3.82 -31.56
CA ALA A 459 47.73 3.04 -31.54
C ALA A 459 48.28 2.66 -30.12
N TYR A 460 47.97 1.41 -29.75
CA TYR A 460 48.82 0.38 -29.11
C TYR A 460 49.22 0.39 -27.61
N LEU A 461 49.18 -0.86 -27.07
CA LEU A 461 49.75 -1.50 -25.87
C LEU A 461 48.69 -1.82 -24.79
N ASP A 462 48.50 -3.04 -24.28
CA ASP A 462 49.48 -4.09 -23.95
C ASP A 462 48.85 -5.51 -23.93
N GLU A 463 49.70 -6.52 -24.05
CA GLU A 463 49.44 -7.97 -24.14
C GLU A 463 49.30 -8.67 -22.76
N ALA A 464 48.81 -9.92 -22.83
CA ALA A 464 48.86 -11.02 -21.83
C ALA A 464 47.78 -10.97 -20.72
N GLU A 465 47.08 -12.05 -20.35
CA GLU A 465 47.52 -13.44 -20.21
C GLU A 465 46.46 -14.48 -20.63
N ASP A 466 46.97 -15.67 -20.92
CA ASP A 466 46.31 -16.88 -21.40
C ASP A 466 46.62 -18.00 -20.37
N VAL A 467 45.78 -19.06 -20.32
CA VAL A 467 46.00 -20.38 -19.65
C VAL A 467 45.77 -20.39 -18.10
N ILE A 468 44.90 -21.23 -17.50
CA ILE A 468 45.05 -22.69 -17.27
C ILE A 468 43.70 -23.32 -16.90
N GLN A 469 43.37 -24.44 -17.57
CA GLN A 469 42.42 -25.44 -17.10
C GLN A 469 43.09 -26.39 -16.09
N ALA A 470 42.27 -26.91 -15.16
CA ALA A 470 42.18 -28.33 -14.79
C ALA A 470 42.86 -28.85 -13.47
N GLU A 471 42.01 -29.56 -12.71
CA GLU A 471 42.16 -30.88 -12.03
C GLU A 471 42.41 -31.03 -10.51
N ASP A 472 41.70 -32.07 -10.00
CA ASP A 472 41.95 -33.00 -8.90
C ASP A 472 41.39 -32.70 -7.49
N ALA A 473 40.80 -33.65 -6.74
CA ALA A 473 40.52 -35.10 -6.87
C ALA A 473 39.48 -35.49 -5.77
N PHE A 474 38.45 -36.31 -6.03
CA PHE A 474 38.35 -37.79 -5.95
C PHE A 474 38.46 -38.41 -4.54
N GLU A 475 37.41 -39.13 -4.10
CA GLU A 475 37.47 -40.46 -3.48
C GLU A 475 36.05 -41.11 -3.46
N GLU A 476 35.94 -42.26 -4.13
CA GLU A 476 34.83 -43.24 -4.09
C GLU A 476 35.19 -44.38 -3.11
N GLU A 477 34.18 -45.05 -2.54
CA GLU A 477 34.11 -46.51 -2.26
C GLU A 477 32.63 -46.82 -1.91
N ASP A 478 31.85 -47.53 -2.76
CA ASP A 478 31.62 -49.00 -2.85
C ASP A 478 30.73 -49.55 -1.69
N GLU A 479 29.81 -50.52 -1.78
CA GLU A 479 29.31 -51.50 -2.77
C GLU A 479 28.04 -52.13 -2.14
N THR A 480 27.07 -52.64 -2.92
CA THR A 480 26.53 -54.03 -2.83
C THR A 480 25.28 -54.21 -3.69
N GLU A 481 25.36 -55.23 -4.56
CA GLU A 481 24.35 -55.79 -5.46
C GLU A 481 23.25 -56.57 -4.73
N GLU A 482 22.08 -56.75 -5.36
CA GLU A 482 21.47 -58.08 -5.52
C GLU A 482 20.47 -58.12 -6.70
N GLU A 483 20.44 -59.29 -7.32
CA GLU A 483 20.01 -59.71 -8.66
C GLU A 483 18.55 -60.24 -8.70
N TYR A 484 17.87 -60.21 -9.86
CA TYR A 484 17.19 -61.36 -10.51
C TYR A 484 16.07 -61.00 -11.54
N GLU A 485 16.31 -61.43 -12.79
CA GLU A 485 15.47 -62.10 -13.82
C GLU A 485 13.93 -61.87 -13.89
N GLY A 486 13.24 -61.81 -15.04
CA GLY A 486 13.55 -62.17 -16.42
C GLY A 486 12.25 -62.31 -17.27
N ALA A 487 12.42 -62.76 -18.52
CA ALA A 487 11.45 -63.13 -19.58
C ALA A 487 10.79 -61.95 -20.35
N ALA A 488 11.17 -61.63 -21.60
CA ALA A 488 11.09 -62.42 -22.85
C ALA A 488 9.64 -62.70 -23.30
N ASP A 489 9.23 -62.06 -24.40
CA ASP A 489 8.66 -62.75 -25.55
C ASP A 489 8.88 -61.92 -26.82
N GLU A 490 9.37 -62.65 -27.84
CA GLU A 490 9.74 -62.23 -29.19
C GLU A 490 8.50 -62.15 -30.10
N ASP A 491 8.67 -61.49 -31.24
CA ASP A 491 8.09 -61.78 -32.58
C ASP A 491 7.73 -60.45 -33.30
N ASP A 492 7.88 -60.25 -34.60
CA ASP A 492 8.83 -60.61 -35.67
C ASP A 492 8.26 -59.90 -36.94
N GLU A 493 9.12 -59.44 -37.85
CA GLU A 493 8.86 -59.09 -39.27
C GLU A 493 7.80 -57.98 -39.60
N SER A 494 7.93 -57.09 -40.58
CA SER A 494 8.74 -56.97 -41.80
C SER A 494 8.51 -55.59 -42.44
N ASP A 495 9.48 -55.16 -43.26
CA ASP A 495 9.44 -54.02 -44.18
C ASP A 495 8.26 -54.07 -45.17
N ASP A 496 7.69 -52.90 -45.50
CA ASP A 496 7.27 -52.56 -46.86
C ASP A 496 7.01 -51.04 -46.99
N GLU A 497 7.84 -50.38 -47.79
CA GLU A 497 7.59 -49.05 -48.35
C GLU A 497 6.48 -49.15 -49.42
N ASP A 498 5.40 -48.38 -49.31
CA ASP A 498 4.58 -48.03 -50.48
C ASP A 498 3.85 -46.69 -50.30
N ASP A 499 3.90 -45.92 -51.40
CA ASP A 499 3.58 -44.51 -51.60
C ASP A 499 2.06 -44.23 -51.70
N ALA A 500 1.47 -43.34 -50.87
CA ALA A 500 0.09 -42.84 -51.01
C ALA A 500 -0.19 -41.51 -50.25
N PRO A 501 -1.16 -40.66 -50.68
CA PRO A 501 -1.16 -39.19 -50.56
C PRO A 501 -1.61 -38.60 -49.19
N PRO A 502 -1.49 -37.27 -48.95
CA PRO A 502 -1.64 -36.69 -47.62
C PRO A 502 -3.09 -36.79 -47.11
N ALA A 503 -3.24 -37.40 -45.93
CA ALA A 503 -4.50 -37.46 -45.22
C ALA A 503 -4.71 -36.19 -44.38
N ILE A 504 -5.86 -35.57 -44.62
CA ILE A 504 -6.52 -34.47 -43.93
C ILE A 504 -6.28 -34.52 -42.41
N VAL A 505 -5.72 -33.44 -41.86
CA VAL A 505 -5.63 -33.18 -40.41
C VAL A 505 -7.04 -33.20 -39.83
N ALA A 506 -7.35 -34.21 -39.01
CA ALA A 506 -8.53 -34.17 -38.16
C ALA A 506 -8.31 -33.09 -37.08
N PRO A 507 -9.32 -32.28 -36.74
CA PRO A 507 -9.18 -31.26 -35.71
C PRO A 507 -8.82 -31.92 -34.37
N ALA A 508 -7.89 -31.28 -33.65
CA ALA A 508 -7.46 -31.69 -32.33
C ALA A 508 -8.68 -31.89 -31.41
N THR A 509 -8.69 -33.00 -30.69
CA THR A 509 -9.67 -33.26 -29.64
C THR A 509 -9.46 -32.21 -28.53
N PRO A 510 -10.53 -31.53 -28.05
CA PRO A 510 -10.38 -30.55 -26.97
C PRO A 510 -9.79 -31.22 -25.72
N PRO A 511 -8.90 -30.53 -24.97
CA PRO A 511 -8.29 -31.10 -23.78
C PRO A 511 -9.36 -31.46 -22.75
N ARG A 512 -9.20 -32.64 -22.11
CA ARG A 512 -10.09 -33.08 -21.03
C ARG A 512 -9.94 -32.11 -19.85
N ARG A 513 -11.05 -31.50 -19.41
CA ARG A 513 -11.13 -30.75 -18.14
C ARG A 513 -10.59 -31.64 -17.01
N SER A 514 -9.53 -31.20 -16.32
CA SER A 514 -8.99 -31.89 -15.15
C SER A 514 -10.07 -31.99 -14.06
N ALA A 515 -10.07 -33.08 -13.30
CA ALA A 515 -10.88 -33.12 -12.08
C ALA A 515 -10.43 -31.96 -11.17
N GLY A 516 -11.37 -31.18 -10.65
CA GLY A 516 -11.06 -30.00 -9.83
C GLY A 516 -10.24 -30.35 -8.58
N LEU A 517 -9.38 -29.42 -8.17
CA LEU A 517 -8.55 -29.54 -6.97
C LEU A 517 -9.45 -29.62 -5.72
N THR A 518 -9.09 -30.46 -4.76
CA THR A 518 -9.79 -30.57 -3.46
C THR A 518 -8.79 -30.50 -2.29
N PHE A 519 -9.28 -30.30 -1.07
CA PHE A 519 -8.46 -30.29 0.15
C PHE A 519 -7.62 -31.57 0.32
N GLU A 520 -8.15 -32.71 -0.10
CA GLU A 520 -7.53 -34.03 0.00
C GLU A 520 -6.59 -34.34 -1.15
N SER A 521 -6.50 -33.45 -2.15
CA SER A 521 -5.57 -33.61 -3.26
C SER A 521 -4.13 -33.56 -2.74
N PRO A 522 -3.21 -34.36 -3.29
CA PRO A 522 -1.78 -34.26 -2.99
C PRO A 522 -1.26 -32.83 -3.19
N VAL A 523 -0.35 -32.37 -2.33
CA VAL A 523 0.20 -30.99 -2.42
C VAL A 523 0.93 -30.71 -3.75
N VAL A 524 1.44 -31.74 -4.42
CA VAL A 524 2.07 -31.63 -5.75
C VAL A 524 1.09 -31.25 -6.86
N ASP A 525 -0.22 -31.40 -6.63
CA ASP A 525 -1.26 -31.00 -7.57
C ASP A 525 -1.65 -29.52 -7.41
N ALA A 526 -1.16 -28.84 -6.37
CA ALA A 526 -1.34 -27.40 -6.20
C ALA A 526 -0.54 -26.61 -7.25
N PRO A 527 -1.03 -25.43 -7.68
CA PRO A 527 -0.30 -24.61 -8.64
C PRO A 527 1.08 -24.19 -8.14
N SER A 528 2.03 -24.11 -9.08
CA SER A 528 3.42 -23.73 -8.82
C SER A 528 4.22 -24.67 -7.91
N ILE A 529 3.65 -25.80 -7.47
CA ILE A 529 4.32 -26.79 -6.63
C ILE A 529 4.71 -28.02 -7.47
N GLY A 530 6.00 -28.11 -7.81
CA GLY A 530 6.55 -29.29 -8.47
C GLY A 530 6.93 -30.42 -7.50
N PRO A 531 7.29 -31.62 -8.00
CA PRO A 531 7.65 -32.78 -7.17
C PRO A 531 8.77 -32.51 -6.15
N LYS A 532 9.73 -31.64 -6.50
CA LYS A 532 10.82 -31.23 -5.59
C LYS A 532 10.30 -30.39 -4.43
N THR A 533 9.49 -29.38 -4.73
CA THR A 533 8.85 -28.52 -3.72
C THR A 533 7.93 -29.32 -2.81
N ALA A 534 7.12 -30.21 -3.38
CA ALA A 534 6.28 -31.13 -2.61
C ALA A 534 7.09 -32.02 -1.65
N ALA A 535 8.25 -32.52 -2.08
CA ALA A 535 9.14 -33.30 -1.22
C ALA A 535 9.72 -32.48 -0.06
N HIS A 536 9.98 -31.18 -0.27
CA HIS A 536 10.35 -30.26 0.82
C HIS A 536 9.19 -30.05 1.79
N LEU A 537 7.99 -29.72 1.28
CA LEU A 537 6.78 -29.50 2.07
C LEU A 537 6.39 -30.72 2.92
N ALA A 538 6.56 -31.93 2.39
CA ALA A 538 6.34 -33.16 3.14
C ALA A 538 7.22 -33.26 4.41
N ARG A 539 8.43 -32.67 4.42
CA ARG A 539 9.29 -32.63 5.61
C ARG A 539 8.74 -31.72 6.72
N ALA A 540 7.90 -30.76 6.36
CA ALA A 540 7.15 -29.91 7.28
C ALA A 540 5.78 -30.51 7.65
N GLY A 541 5.47 -31.73 7.19
CA GLY A 541 4.17 -32.39 7.43
C GLY A 541 3.06 -31.90 6.51
N ILE A 542 3.39 -31.20 5.42
CA ILE A 542 2.42 -30.71 4.44
C ILE A 542 2.37 -31.71 3.27
N GLU A 543 1.39 -32.61 3.30
CA GLU A 543 1.25 -33.67 2.28
C GLU A 543 0.07 -33.43 1.32
N THR A 544 -0.94 -32.70 1.78
CA THR A 544 -2.16 -32.39 1.02
C THR A 544 -2.31 -30.89 0.76
N VAL A 545 -3.15 -30.54 -0.22
CA VAL A 545 -3.57 -29.16 -0.48
C VAL A 545 -4.21 -28.53 0.76
N GLY A 546 -4.97 -29.31 1.53
CA GLY A 546 -5.57 -28.85 2.79
C GLY A 546 -4.53 -28.50 3.84
N ASP A 547 -3.47 -29.30 3.97
CA ASP A 547 -2.36 -28.98 4.87
C ASP A 547 -1.66 -27.69 4.45
N LEU A 548 -1.48 -27.49 3.13
CA LEU A 548 -0.88 -26.27 2.58
C LEU A 548 -1.74 -25.04 2.88
N ILE A 549 -3.06 -25.12 2.68
CA ILE A 549 -3.99 -23.99 2.92
C ILE A 549 -4.04 -23.60 4.40
N ILE A 550 -3.86 -24.56 5.32
CA ILE A 550 -4.01 -24.35 6.76
C ILE A 550 -2.68 -23.99 7.44
N CYS A 551 -1.54 -24.25 6.80
CA CYS A 551 -0.24 -24.03 7.42
C CYS A 551 0.04 -22.54 7.68
N ASP A 552 0.85 -22.28 8.70
CA ASP A 552 1.39 -20.94 8.95
C ASP A 552 2.59 -20.70 8.02
N PRO A 553 2.54 -19.69 7.13
CA PRO A 553 3.60 -19.45 6.15
C PRO A 553 4.96 -19.12 6.78
N ASP A 554 4.98 -18.37 7.88
CA ASP A 554 6.21 -18.00 8.59
C ASP A 554 6.87 -19.22 9.22
N GLU A 555 6.09 -20.00 10.00
CA GLU A 555 6.58 -21.23 10.62
C GLU A 555 7.00 -22.26 9.56
N THR A 556 6.28 -22.32 8.44
CA THR A 556 6.61 -23.24 7.32
C THR A 556 7.91 -22.84 6.65
N ALA A 557 8.10 -21.57 6.30
CA ALA A 557 9.33 -21.09 5.67
C ALA A 557 10.54 -21.26 6.60
N GLU A 558 10.37 -20.94 7.89
CA GLU A 558 11.40 -21.12 8.93
C GLU A 558 11.77 -22.60 9.09
N LEU A 559 10.78 -23.49 9.20
CA LEU A 559 10.98 -24.93 9.39
C LEU A 559 11.66 -25.58 8.18
N LEU A 560 11.34 -25.14 6.96
CA LEU A 560 11.93 -25.66 5.74
C LEU A 560 13.36 -25.16 5.55
N GLY A 561 13.65 -23.90 5.90
CA GLY A 561 14.98 -23.31 5.79
C GLY A 561 15.56 -23.31 4.37
N VAL A 562 14.69 -23.30 3.35
CA VAL A 562 15.07 -23.34 1.93
C VAL A 562 15.00 -21.93 1.35
N ARG A 563 16.13 -21.40 0.84
CA ARG A 563 16.26 -20.00 0.36
C ARG A 563 15.15 -19.54 -0.60
N HIS A 564 14.63 -20.42 -1.45
CA HIS A 564 13.63 -20.10 -2.47
C HIS A 564 12.18 -20.43 -2.05
N ILE A 565 11.97 -20.98 -0.86
CA ILE A 565 10.64 -21.19 -0.27
C ILE A 565 10.49 -20.11 0.80
N THR A 566 10.14 -18.91 0.35
CA THR A 566 9.88 -17.74 1.20
C THR A 566 8.46 -17.81 1.77
N VAL A 567 8.17 -16.92 2.73
CA VAL A 567 6.80 -16.71 3.24
C VAL A 567 5.88 -16.39 2.05
N ASP A 568 6.25 -15.41 1.22
CA ASP A 568 5.51 -15.00 0.02
C ASP A 568 5.23 -16.16 -0.96
N ALA A 569 6.19 -17.09 -1.12
CA ALA A 569 6.01 -18.24 -1.99
C ALA A 569 4.92 -19.18 -1.46
N VAL A 570 4.93 -19.47 -0.15
CA VAL A 570 3.92 -20.32 0.50
C VAL A 570 2.54 -19.69 0.39
N GLU A 571 2.43 -18.39 0.61
CA GLU A 571 1.16 -17.65 0.46
C GLU A 571 0.62 -17.65 -0.95
N THR A 572 1.50 -17.44 -1.92
CA THR A 572 1.13 -17.47 -3.34
C THR A 572 0.53 -18.83 -3.68
N TRP A 573 1.12 -19.92 -3.20
CA TRP A 573 0.58 -21.26 -3.39
C TRP A 573 -0.77 -21.46 -2.66
N GLN A 574 -0.93 -20.91 -1.45
CA GLN A 574 -2.19 -20.94 -0.71
C GLN A 574 -3.30 -20.23 -1.48
N MET A 575 -3.04 -19.04 -2.03
CA MET A 575 -4.01 -18.32 -2.86
C MET A 575 -4.38 -19.09 -4.11
N GLN A 576 -3.38 -19.58 -4.85
CA GLN A 576 -3.61 -20.30 -6.11
C GLN A 576 -4.43 -21.58 -5.87
N ALA A 577 -4.09 -22.34 -4.82
CA ALA A 577 -4.82 -23.54 -4.45
C ALA A 577 -6.25 -23.23 -3.97
N THR A 578 -6.43 -22.17 -3.17
CA THR A 578 -7.74 -21.72 -2.69
C THR A 578 -8.62 -21.31 -3.85
N LEU A 579 -8.11 -20.49 -4.78
CA LEU A 579 -8.85 -20.03 -5.95
C LEU A 579 -9.30 -21.18 -6.85
N MET A 580 -8.46 -22.20 -7.06
CA MET A 580 -8.84 -23.41 -7.82
C MET A 580 -9.93 -24.24 -7.13
N ILE A 581 -9.96 -24.25 -5.79
CA ILE A 581 -11.00 -24.94 -5.02
C ILE A 581 -12.32 -24.16 -5.08
N GLU A 582 -12.26 -22.83 -4.96
CA GLU A 582 -13.42 -21.96 -4.96
C GLU A 582 -14.02 -21.76 -6.35
N VAL A 583 -13.21 -21.87 -7.41
CA VAL A 583 -13.63 -21.77 -8.81
C VAL A 583 -13.34 -23.10 -9.55
N PRO A 584 -14.14 -24.16 -9.31
CA PRO A 584 -13.97 -25.43 -10.01
C PRO A 584 -14.06 -25.28 -11.53
N GLY A 585 -12.98 -25.60 -12.23
CA GLY A 585 -12.89 -25.50 -13.69
C GLY A 585 -11.68 -24.71 -14.17
N LEU A 586 -11.09 -23.88 -13.31
CA LEU A 586 -9.80 -23.26 -13.57
C LEU A 586 -8.72 -24.32 -13.76
N ARG A 587 -7.84 -24.09 -14.73
CA ARG A 587 -6.61 -24.86 -14.93
C ARG A 587 -5.52 -24.34 -14.00
N VAL A 588 -4.43 -25.10 -13.89
CA VAL A 588 -3.29 -24.73 -13.05
C VAL A 588 -2.66 -23.40 -13.50
N HIS A 589 -2.47 -23.19 -14.81
CA HIS A 589 -1.93 -21.93 -15.31
C HIS A 589 -2.93 -20.78 -15.17
N ASP A 590 -4.24 -21.02 -15.32
CA ASP A 590 -5.27 -19.99 -15.08
C ASP A 590 -5.15 -19.43 -13.66
N ALA A 591 -5.04 -20.30 -12.65
CA ALA A 591 -4.86 -19.86 -11.27
C ALA A 591 -3.53 -19.13 -11.04
N GLN A 592 -2.46 -19.54 -11.73
CA GLN A 592 -1.17 -18.83 -11.69
C GLN A 592 -1.24 -17.46 -12.35
N LEU A 593 -1.95 -17.35 -13.49
CA LEU A 593 -2.17 -16.09 -14.20
C LEU A 593 -3.08 -15.16 -13.41
N LEU A 594 -4.16 -15.68 -12.81
CA LEU A 594 -5.08 -14.90 -12.01
C LEU A 594 -4.40 -14.38 -10.74
N VAL A 595 -3.73 -15.23 -9.96
CA VAL A 595 -2.99 -14.80 -8.77
C VAL A 595 -1.71 -14.01 -9.13
N GLY A 596 -1.18 -14.15 -10.33
CA GLY A 596 -0.09 -13.32 -10.86
C GLY A 596 -0.56 -11.96 -11.36
N ALA A 597 -1.75 -11.88 -11.94
CA ALA A 597 -2.55 -10.66 -12.10
C ALA A 597 -3.11 -10.18 -10.75
N GLY A 598 -2.87 -11.00 -9.73
CA GLY A 598 -3.19 -10.87 -8.33
C GLY A 598 -4.66 -11.11 -7.95
N ILE A 599 -5.56 -11.35 -8.89
CA ILE A 599 -6.92 -11.80 -8.61
C ILE A 599 -6.84 -13.13 -7.84
N SER A 600 -7.11 -13.06 -6.53
CA SER A 600 -6.73 -14.11 -5.57
C SER A 600 -7.91 -14.69 -4.80
N SER A 601 -9.11 -14.16 -5.01
CA SER A 601 -10.36 -14.67 -4.45
C SER A 601 -11.39 -14.84 -5.55
N ARG A 602 -12.34 -15.75 -5.33
CA ARG A 602 -13.50 -15.91 -6.21
C ARG A 602 -14.33 -14.64 -6.29
N GLU A 603 -14.50 -13.92 -5.18
CA GLU A 603 -15.28 -12.68 -5.14
C GLU A 603 -14.66 -11.58 -6.00
N ASP A 604 -13.33 -11.43 -5.96
CA ASP A 604 -12.59 -10.48 -6.80
C ASP A 604 -12.80 -10.83 -8.28
N LEU A 605 -12.64 -12.11 -8.64
CA LEU A 605 -12.81 -12.58 -10.02
C LEU A 605 -14.25 -12.40 -10.52
N ALA A 606 -15.24 -12.76 -9.71
CA ALA A 606 -16.66 -12.70 -10.09
C ALA A 606 -17.18 -11.27 -10.28
N SER A 607 -16.56 -10.29 -9.60
CA SER A 607 -16.97 -8.88 -9.64
C SER A 607 -16.14 -8.03 -10.63
N ALA A 608 -15.02 -8.56 -11.14
CA ALA A 608 -14.17 -7.87 -12.10
C ALA A 608 -14.80 -7.81 -13.50
N SER A 609 -14.33 -6.84 -14.31
CA SER A 609 -14.67 -6.78 -15.73
C SER A 609 -13.65 -7.57 -16.55
N ALA A 610 -14.10 -8.23 -17.63
CA ALA A 610 -13.22 -9.04 -18.49
C ALA A 610 -12.04 -8.22 -19.03
N ALA A 611 -12.28 -6.97 -19.44
CA ALA A 611 -11.22 -6.07 -19.89
C ALA A 611 -10.14 -5.85 -18.82
N THR A 612 -10.55 -5.64 -17.56
CA THR A 612 -9.61 -5.45 -16.44
C THR A 612 -8.81 -6.71 -16.15
N VAL A 613 -9.45 -7.88 -16.12
CA VAL A 613 -8.77 -9.15 -15.86
C VAL A 613 -7.80 -9.50 -16.98
N PHE A 614 -8.20 -9.27 -18.23
CA PHE A 614 -7.35 -9.51 -19.40
C PHE A 614 -6.13 -8.59 -19.42
N GLU A 615 -6.33 -7.30 -19.16
CA GLU A 615 -5.24 -6.33 -19.05
C GLU A 615 -4.24 -6.77 -17.97
N LEU A 616 -4.68 -6.99 -16.73
CA LEU A 616 -3.81 -7.41 -15.62
C LEU A 616 -3.07 -8.74 -15.90
N ALA A 617 -3.72 -9.71 -16.54
CA ALA A 617 -3.11 -11.01 -16.85
C ALA A 617 -2.10 -10.94 -18.01
N MET A 618 -2.41 -10.19 -19.06
CA MET A 618 -1.47 -9.92 -20.17
C MET A 618 -0.21 -9.20 -19.71
N GLU A 619 -0.38 -8.37 -18.72
CA GLU A 619 0.62 -7.46 -18.22
C GLU A 619 1.50 -8.26 -17.21
N PHE A 620 0.91 -9.16 -16.39
CA PHE A 620 1.68 -10.16 -15.62
C PHE A 620 2.53 -11.07 -16.52
N LEU A 621 2.02 -11.45 -17.69
CA LEU A 621 2.72 -12.28 -18.66
C LEU A 621 4.02 -11.66 -19.19
N GLN A 622 4.18 -10.34 -19.10
CA GLN A 622 5.40 -9.64 -19.48
C GLN A 622 6.51 -9.76 -18.42
N THR A 623 6.18 -10.18 -17.20
CA THR A 623 7.15 -10.35 -16.12
C THR A 623 7.99 -11.63 -16.29
N SER A 624 9.15 -11.68 -15.63
CA SER A 624 10.01 -12.88 -15.61
C SER A 624 9.34 -14.10 -14.97
N ALA A 625 8.37 -13.89 -14.08
CA ALA A 625 7.56 -14.93 -13.47
C ALA A 625 6.42 -15.37 -14.40
N GLY A 626 5.66 -14.42 -14.95
CA GLY A 626 4.49 -14.68 -15.79
C GLY A 626 4.84 -15.30 -17.15
N SER A 627 5.94 -14.88 -17.78
CA SER A 627 6.41 -15.46 -19.05
C SER A 627 6.71 -16.96 -18.98
N ARG A 628 6.87 -17.53 -17.78
CA ARG A 628 7.09 -18.96 -17.54
C ARG A 628 5.80 -19.75 -17.33
N VAL A 629 4.66 -19.07 -17.18
CA VAL A 629 3.36 -19.69 -16.89
C VAL A 629 2.73 -20.26 -18.16
N LEU A 630 2.76 -19.50 -19.26
CA LEU A 630 2.28 -19.98 -20.56
C LEU A 630 3.37 -20.74 -21.31
N ARG A 631 2.97 -21.68 -22.16
CA ARG A 631 3.91 -22.40 -23.03
C ARG A 631 4.41 -21.49 -24.15
N PRO A 632 5.62 -21.73 -24.69
CA PRO A 632 6.12 -20.96 -25.83
C PRO A 632 5.12 -20.99 -27.01
N GLY A 633 4.63 -19.80 -27.40
CA GLY A 633 3.66 -19.62 -28.50
C GLY A 633 2.19 -19.70 -28.09
N GLU A 634 1.88 -19.87 -26.81
CA GLU A 634 0.53 -19.76 -26.25
C GLU A 634 0.24 -18.30 -25.87
N THR A 635 -0.98 -17.83 -26.16
CA THR A 635 -1.45 -16.47 -25.86
C THR A 635 -2.70 -16.56 -24.99
N LEU A 636 -2.88 -15.58 -24.10
CA LEU A 636 -4.14 -15.39 -23.40
C LEU A 636 -5.12 -14.69 -24.36
N GLU A 637 -6.35 -15.20 -24.43
CA GLU A 637 -7.43 -14.62 -25.24
C GLU A 637 -8.52 -14.04 -24.34
N GLU A 638 -9.21 -12.98 -24.78
CA GLU A 638 -10.29 -12.34 -24.00
C GLU A 638 -11.42 -13.34 -23.65
N ASP A 639 -11.74 -14.26 -24.55
CA ASP A 639 -12.76 -15.31 -24.33
C ASP A 639 -12.41 -16.21 -23.13
N GLU A 640 -11.12 -16.49 -22.89
CA GLU A 640 -10.68 -17.32 -21.77
C GLU A 640 -10.89 -16.61 -20.42
N VAL A 641 -10.72 -15.29 -20.40
CA VAL A 641 -11.00 -14.45 -19.24
C VAL A 641 -12.49 -14.38 -18.94
N GLU A 642 -13.33 -14.24 -19.96
CA GLU A 642 -14.78 -14.30 -19.81
C GLU A 642 -15.22 -15.64 -19.19
N GLU A 643 -14.65 -16.75 -19.66
CA GLU A 643 -14.91 -18.09 -19.08
C GLU A 643 -14.51 -18.16 -17.60
N TRP A 644 -13.38 -17.59 -17.19
CA TRP A 644 -12.96 -17.57 -15.78
C TRP A 644 -13.96 -16.81 -14.89
N ILE A 645 -14.44 -15.65 -15.35
CA ILE A 645 -15.42 -14.83 -14.63
C ILE A 645 -16.76 -15.56 -14.52
N GLU A 646 -17.22 -16.19 -15.59
CA GLU A 646 -18.44 -17.00 -15.58
C GLU A 646 -18.35 -18.14 -14.56
N LEU A 647 -17.24 -18.89 -14.54
CA LEU A 647 -17.00 -19.95 -13.56
C LEU A 647 -17.07 -19.42 -12.12
N ALA A 648 -16.50 -18.24 -11.85
CA ALA A 648 -16.50 -17.63 -10.51
C ALA A 648 -17.90 -17.14 -10.08
N GLN A 649 -18.72 -16.69 -11.03
CA GLN A 649 -20.11 -16.27 -10.79
C GLN A 649 -21.06 -17.44 -10.59
N GLU A 650 -20.88 -18.55 -11.32
CA GLU A 650 -21.72 -19.75 -11.20
C GLU A 650 -21.51 -20.52 -9.90
N THR A 651 -20.35 -20.32 -9.26
CA THR A 651 -19.93 -20.98 -8.02
C THR A 651 -20.30 -20.19 -6.75
N ALA A 652 -21.01 -19.05 -6.91
CA ALA A 652 -21.40 -18.10 -5.86
C ALA A 652 -22.62 -18.48 -5.00
#